data_AF-A0A1Q5A8L0-F1
#
_entry.id   AF-A0A1Q5A8L0-F1
#
_cell.length_a   1.000
_cell.length_b   1.000
_cell.length_c   1.000
_cell.angle_alpha   90.00
_cell.angle_beta   90.00
_cell.angle_gamma   90.00
#
_symmetry.space_group_name_H-M   'P 1'
#
loop_
_entity.id
_entity.type
_entity.pdbx_description
1 polymer ?
#
loop_
_entity_poly.entity_id
_entity_poly.type
_entity_poly.pdbx_seq_one_letter_code
_entity_poly.pdbx_strand_id
1 'polypeptide(L)'
;MREEEAHYDIAVIGGGLAGTCAAIAAARLGRRVALVNNRPVLGGNASSEIRVWVCGATAHGVQRWARETGIMGELYTENQYRNPEGNPYYWDQVVLDAVHAEPNIDLYLNTDVREVDASGPADSREVHSCTGWMMGSERRITFHARQFLDCTGDGLLGHLAGAHYRIGREARTEFDEPWAQSEADRSLLGSTILFHTKDTGRPVKFVPPAHAKDLSTTPILRNRILRTGDNGCDYWWIEWGGELDTVHDNERIRDELQSVIMGIWDHIKNSGQFPDAANLTLEWVGSLPGKREYRRFLGDYVLTQQDILQQHQFEDRIAFGGWSVDLHPVQGMYADGPGARQQYGDGIFHIPLRSLYSANVTNLHFAGRNISATHVAFGATRVMATCATLGEAAGTAAALCVAEGLTPRQLATERPELVRRTLLRQDASVIGIADEDPDNLARTARVTASSWLTRLAAEPAPDAPGAPYPLTRDLALLLPVDPALDTVDLLVHGAPDGRSRELTVELWGTGHPENAVPVDHLLTTTVTVPPDGPHWVTARLDHHPDTSRNAILVVRACTDTALVLLPVRTDGVLALRRKVEGDAAVDHDIPEEDGQLVVEWQARGLRRQSFAFRATPDTTAFHPERAVGGYQRPYGGPQMWSSGPEGDAEWLRLDWDDERELAEIRLVFDDDVDEYLNNLHRHRTPYEVMPELVRDYRVQSRDAAGAWHTLLTVTDNRRRHRVHTLEGADGGPVRTGALRLVVDATHGARRAHVIAFKAYGA
;
A
#
# COMPACT_ATOMS: atom_id res chain seq x y z
N MET A 1 -16.66 16.57 -37.69
CA MET A 1 -16.35 15.42 -36.83
C MET A 1 -15.40 14.49 -37.56
N ARG A 2 -14.25 14.20 -36.96
CA ARG A 2 -13.26 13.28 -37.54
C ARG A 2 -13.48 11.89 -36.96
N GLU A 3 -13.77 10.92 -37.83
CA GLU A 3 -13.87 9.51 -37.47
C GLU A 3 -12.48 8.87 -37.50
N GLU A 4 -12.14 8.08 -36.49
CA GLU A 4 -10.88 7.37 -36.38
C GLU A 4 -11.07 5.97 -35.82
N GLU A 5 -10.29 5.02 -36.32
CA GLU A 5 -10.18 3.68 -35.78
C GLU A 5 -8.76 3.46 -35.27
N ALA A 6 -8.63 2.81 -34.12
CA ALA A 6 -7.35 2.54 -33.52
C ALA A 6 -7.31 1.11 -32.95
N HIS A 7 -6.22 0.40 -33.20
CA HIS A 7 -6.05 -1.01 -32.84
C HIS A 7 -4.95 -1.20 -31.81
N TYR A 8 -5.27 -1.95 -30.77
CA TYR A 8 -4.42 -2.21 -29.62
C TYR A 8 -4.46 -3.68 -29.23
N ASP A 9 -3.50 -4.09 -28.41
CA ASP A 9 -3.61 -5.36 -27.71
C ASP A 9 -4.64 -5.23 -26.58
N ILE A 10 -4.60 -4.09 -25.88
CA ILE A 10 -5.36 -3.84 -24.65
C ILE A 10 -5.93 -2.41 -24.68
N ALA A 11 -7.22 -2.27 -24.35
CA ALA A 11 -7.84 -0.97 -24.11
C ALA A 11 -8.21 -0.83 -22.62
N VAL A 12 -7.64 0.18 -21.96
CA VAL A 12 -7.91 0.52 -20.55
C VAL A 12 -8.77 1.77 -20.50
N ILE A 13 -9.99 1.65 -19.99
CA ILE A 13 -10.96 2.75 -19.96
C ILE A 13 -11.08 3.26 -18.52
N GLY A 14 -10.60 4.48 -18.29
CA GLY A 14 -10.53 5.18 -17.00
C GLY A 14 -9.09 5.42 -16.55
N GLY A 15 -8.72 6.69 -16.35
CA GLY A 15 -7.37 7.12 -15.96
C GLY A 15 -7.19 7.35 -14.45
N GLY A 16 -7.98 6.67 -13.61
CA GLY A 16 -7.71 6.60 -12.17
C GLY A 16 -6.45 5.78 -11.87
N LEU A 17 -5.99 5.73 -10.62
CA LEU A 17 -4.77 4.97 -10.28
C LEU A 17 -4.84 3.49 -10.69
N ALA A 18 -6.02 2.86 -10.63
CA ALA A 18 -6.21 1.51 -11.16
C ALA A 18 -5.88 1.42 -12.66
N GLY A 19 -6.47 2.29 -13.49
CA GLY A 19 -6.25 2.27 -14.93
C GLY A 19 -4.85 2.72 -15.34
N THR A 20 -4.28 3.72 -14.64
CA THR A 20 -2.89 4.13 -14.85
C THR A 20 -1.92 2.98 -14.58
N CYS A 21 -2.04 2.30 -13.43
CA CYS A 21 -1.16 1.19 -13.09
C CYS A 21 -1.39 -0.02 -14.01
N ALA A 22 -2.63 -0.27 -14.43
CA ALA A 22 -2.93 -1.33 -15.39
C ALA A 22 -2.27 -1.09 -16.75
N ALA A 23 -2.35 0.13 -17.27
CA ALA A 23 -1.75 0.49 -18.55
C ALA A 23 -0.23 0.38 -18.50
N ILE A 24 0.41 0.89 -17.43
CA ILE A 24 1.86 0.79 -17.23
C ILE A 24 2.29 -0.69 -17.12
N ALA A 25 1.61 -1.50 -16.31
CA ALA A 25 1.93 -2.91 -16.15
C ALA A 25 1.88 -3.68 -17.48
N ALA A 26 0.83 -3.45 -18.27
CA ALA A 26 0.67 -4.07 -19.58
C ALA A 26 1.72 -3.58 -20.59
N ALA A 27 2.02 -2.29 -20.62
CA ALA A 27 3.00 -1.69 -21.51
C ALA A 27 4.42 -2.20 -21.24
N ARG A 28 4.80 -2.35 -19.96
CA ARG A 28 6.09 -2.92 -19.53
C ARG A 28 6.25 -4.41 -19.90
N LEU A 29 5.15 -5.11 -20.15
CA LEU A 29 5.14 -6.48 -20.69
C LEU A 29 5.09 -6.51 -22.23
N GLY A 30 5.31 -5.36 -22.87
CA GLY A 30 5.46 -5.26 -24.32
C GLY A 30 4.14 -5.28 -25.10
N ARG A 31 3.02 -4.89 -24.47
CA ARG A 31 1.71 -4.79 -25.15
C ARG A 31 1.44 -3.35 -25.55
N ARG A 32 0.83 -3.15 -26.72
CA ARG A 32 0.31 -1.84 -27.13
C ARG A 32 -0.99 -1.55 -26.40
N VAL A 33 -1.03 -0.45 -25.68
CA VAL A 33 -2.15 -0.08 -24.80
C VAL A 33 -2.76 1.25 -25.21
N ALA A 34 -4.09 1.31 -25.31
CA ALA A 34 -4.83 2.57 -25.27
C ALA A 34 -5.23 2.85 -23.83
N LEU A 35 -4.75 3.96 -23.24
CA LEU A 35 -5.25 4.47 -21.97
C LEU A 35 -6.21 5.62 -22.24
N VAL A 36 -7.50 5.40 -22.03
CA VAL A 36 -8.57 6.35 -22.37
C VAL A 36 -9.17 6.93 -21.09
N ASN A 37 -9.13 8.26 -20.94
CA ASN A 37 -9.68 8.95 -19.78
C ASN A 37 -10.57 10.11 -20.20
N ASN A 38 -11.74 10.23 -19.58
CA ASN A 38 -12.73 11.24 -19.95
C ASN A 38 -12.38 12.67 -19.49
N ARG A 39 -11.28 12.84 -18.75
CA ARG A 39 -10.85 14.11 -18.14
C ARG A 39 -9.41 14.48 -18.49
N PRO A 40 -8.98 15.73 -18.25
CA PRO A 40 -7.68 16.22 -18.69
C PRO A 40 -6.50 15.74 -17.84
N VAL A 41 -6.74 15.16 -16.66
CA VAL A 41 -5.70 14.68 -15.74
C VAL A 41 -5.93 13.23 -15.32
N LEU A 42 -4.85 12.54 -15.00
CA LEU A 42 -4.84 11.17 -14.48
C LEU A 42 -4.89 11.18 -12.94
N GLY A 43 -5.08 10.00 -12.34
CA GLY A 43 -5.12 9.81 -10.89
C GLY A 43 -6.53 9.75 -10.30
N GLY A 44 -7.56 10.05 -11.09
CA GLY A 44 -8.96 9.88 -10.67
C GLY A 44 -9.33 10.78 -9.48
N ASN A 45 -9.83 10.20 -8.38
CA ASN A 45 -10.17 10.97 -7.18
C ASN A 45 -8.92 11.57 -6.48
N ALA A 46 -7.72 11.06 -6.75
CA ALA A 46 -6.47 11.59 -6.20
C ALA A 46 -5.91 12.77 -6.99
N SER A 47 -6.47 13.08 -8.17
CA SER A 47 -6.01 14.17 -9.02
C SER A 47 -6.26 15.53 -8.39
N SER A 48 -5.66 16.58 -8.96
CA SER A 48 -5.90 17.96 -8.54
C SER A 48 -7.36 18.42 -8.64
N GLU A 49 -8.21 17.72 -9.40
CA GLU A 49 -9.64 18.01 -9.58
C GLU A 49 -10.49 17.67 -8.35
N ILE A 50 -10.07 16.68 -7.56
CA ILE A 50 -10.85 16.12 -6.43
C ILE A 50 -10.04 16.09 -5.13
N ARG A 51 -8.72 15.85 -5.20
CA ARG A 51 -7.74 15.94 -4.10
C ARG A 51 -7.95 14.99 -2.92
N VAL A 52 -8.55 13.83 -3.17
CA VAL A 52 -8.60 12.78 -2.13
C VAL A 52 -7.19 12.24 -1.89
N TRP A 53 -6.82 11.98 -0.64
CA TRP A 53 -5.52 11.39 -0.33
C TRP A 53 -5.41 9.96 -0.83
N VAL A 54 -4.27 9.64 -1.43
CA VAL A 54 -3.90 8.25 -1.73
C VAL A 54 -3.50 7.58 -0.44
N CYS A 55 -4.47 6.90 0.16
CA CYS A 55 -4.31 5.98 1.28
C CYS A 55 -4.28 4.53 0.78
N GLY A 56 -3.87 3.61 1.65
CA GLY A 56 -3.65 2.22 1.30
C GLY A 56 -3.58 1.30 2.49
N ALA A 57 -2.95 0.14 2.29
CA ALA A 57 -2.87 -0.95 3.23
C ALA A 57 -2.17 -0.61 4.53
N THR A 58 -1.34 0.44 4.60
CA THR A 58 -0.77 0.93 5.87
C THR A 58 -1.82 1.47 6.84
N ALA A 59 -2.98 1.90 6.34
CA ALA A 59 -4.09 2.43 7.13
C ALA A 59 -3.65 3.47 8.18
N HIS A 60 -3.01 4.54 7.73
CA HIS A 60 -2.43 5.58 8.60
C HIS A 60 -1.40 5.03 9.62
N GLY A 61 -0.71 3.96 9.23
CA GLY A 61 0.27 3.29 10.05
C GLY A 61 -0.34 2.41 11.14
N VAL A 62 -1.60 1.98 11.00
CA VAL A 62 -2.17 0.88 11.81
C VAL A 62 -1.54 -0.44 11.37
N GLN A 63 -1.45 -0.71 10.06
CA GLN A 63 -0.77 -1.89 9.56
C GLN A 63 0.74 -1.67 9.46
N ARG A 64 1.52 -2.76 9.56
CA ARG A 64 2.97 -2.75 9.61
C ARG A 64 3.54 -3.41 8.37
N TRP A 65 4.63 -2.86 7.84
CA TRP A 65 5.27 -3.34 6.61
C TRP A 65 4.33 -3.47 5.38
N ALA A 66 3.24 -2.70 5.39
CA ALA A 66 2.12 -2.86 4.49
C ALA A 66 2.10 -1.85 3.33
N ARG A 67 3.09 -0.94 3.19
CA ARG A 67 3.08 0.05 2.09
C ARG A 67 3.13 -0.65 0.73
N GLU A 68 2.31 -0.22 -0.21
CA GLU A 68 2.31 -0.72 -1.58
C GLU A 68 3.69 -0.57 -2.24
N THR A 69 4.16 -1.65 -2.90
CA THR A 69 5.33 -1.67 -3.80
C THR A 69 4.85 -1.67 -5.26
N GLY A 70 5.70 -2.05 -6.21
CA GLY A 70 5.35 -2.03 -7.64
C GLY A 70 5.13 -0.62 -8.14
N ILE A 71 4.23 -0.47 -9.13
CA ILE A 71 3.98 0.82 -9.78
C ILE A 71 3.49 1.88 -8.78
N MET A 72 2.63 1.51 -7.81
CA MET A 72 2.17 2.45 -6.79
C MET A 72 3.32 2.89 -5.86
N GLY A 73 4.23 1.96 -5.51
CA GLY A 73 5.44 2.29 -4.74
C GLY A 73 6.37 3.24 -5.48
N GLU A 74 6.54 3.07 -6.80
CA GLU A 74 7.28 4.01 -7.65
C GLU A 74 6.65 5.41 -7.61
N LEU A 75 5.31 5.51 -7.73
CA LEU A 75 4.61 6.78 -7.67
C LEU A 75 4.75 7.47 -6.30
N TYR A 76 4.66 6.72 -5.20
CA TYR A 76 4.83 7.27 -3.86
C TYR A 76 6.24 7.83 -3.64
N THR A 77 7.27 7.05 -3.98
CA THR A 77 8.67 7.43 -3.77
C THR A 77 9.09 8.58 -4.70
N GLU A 78 8.60 8.60 -5.94
CA GLU A 78 8.84 9.72 -6.85
C GLU A 78 8.11 11.00 -6.40
N ASN A 79 6.89 10.88 -5.87
CA ASN A 79 6.18 12.02 -5.28
C ASN A 79 6.88 12.56 -4.03
N GLN A 80 7.39 11.69 -3.17
CA GLN A 80 8.17 12.10 -2.00
C GLN A 80 9.39 12.96 -2.39
N TYR A 81 10.07 12.59 -3.48
CA TYR A 81 11.22 13.33 -3.99
C TYR A 81 10.83 14.64 -4.70
N ARG A 82 9.86 14.61 -5.62
CA ARG A 82 9.53 15.77 -6.49
C ARG A 82 8.52 16.73 -5.88
N ASN A 83 7.74 16.28 -4.90
CA ASN A 83 6.60 17.00 -4.36
C ASN A 83 6.58 17.03 -2.83
N PRO A 84 7.68 17.36 -2.14
CA PRO A 84 7.78 17.25 -0.68
C PRO A 84 6.81 18.15 0.11
N GLU A 85 6.15 19.10 -0.57
CA GLU A 85 5.16 20.02 -0.01
C GLU A 85 3.71 19.59 -0.29
N GLY A 86 3.49 18.47 -1.00
CA GLY A 86 2.17 17.87 -1.17
C GLY A 86 1.26 18.65 -2.12
N ASN A 87 1.83 19.28 -3.15
CA ASN A 87 1.09 20.05 -4.14
C ASN A 87 0.31 19.11 -5.09
N PRO A 88 -1.02 19.28 -5.23
CA PRO A 88 -1.82 18.39 -6.06
C PRO A 88 -1.46 18.42 -7.55
N TYR A 89 -0.95 19.53 -8.08
CA TYR A 89 -0.55 19.61 -9.50
C TYR A 89 0.77 18.89 -9.77
N TYR A 90 1.67 18.84 -8.79
CA TYR A 90 2.90 18.07 -8.92
C TYR A 90 2.63 16.57 -8.81
N TRP A 91 1.63 16.17 -8.01
CA TRP A 91 1.13 14.80 -8.03
C TRP A 91 0.58 14.41 -9.40
N ASP A 92 -0.25 15.26 -10.02
CA ASP A 92 -0.74 15.01 -11.39
C ASP A 92 0.42 14.82 -12.38
N GLN A 93 1.48 15.63 -12.26
CA GLN A 93 2.68 15.52 -13.09
C GLN A 93 3.44 14.21 -12.85
N VAL A 94 3.58 13.77 -11.60
CA VAL A 94 4.23 12.48 -11.26
C VAL A 94 3.50 11.32 -11.93
N VAL A 95 2.16 11.30 -11.86
CA VAL A 95 1.33 10.26 -12.49
C VAL A 95 1.42 10.33 -14.01
N LEU A 96 1.40 11.54 -14.59
CA LEU A 96 1.49 11.75 -16.04
C LEU A 96 2.87 11.34 -16.59
N ASP A 97 3.94 11.71 -15.91
CA ASP A 97 5.31 11.36 -16.29
C ASP A 97 5.54 9.84 -16.25
N ALA A 98 4.95 9.15 -15.27
CA ALA A 98 5.01 7.69 -15.20
C ALA A 98 4.35 7.03 -16.43
N VAL A 99 3.24 7.58 -16.94
CA VAL A 99 2.61 7.09 -18.18
C VAL A 99 3.45 7.45 -19.41
N HIS A 100 3.94 8.68 -19.52
CA HIS A 100 4.76 9.11 -20.65
C HIS A 100 6.11 8.38 -20.76
N ALA A 101 6.61 7.83 -19.64
CA ALA A 101 7.81 7.00 -19.63
C ALA A 101 7.62 5.65 -20.36
N GLU A 102 6.37 5.24 -20.61
CA GLU A 102 6.04 3.95 -21.22
C GLU A 102 5.71 4.11 -22.71
N PRO A 103 6.63 3.73 -23.64
CA PRO A 103 6.47 4.01 -25.07
C PRO A 103 5.36 3.21 -25.75
N ASN A 104 4.84 2.16 -25.09
CA ASN A 104 3.77 1.33 -25.63
C ASN A 104 2.36 1.83 -25.25
N ILE A 105 2.24 2.97 -24.57
CA ILE A 105 0.96 3.58 -24.20
C ILE A 105 0.63 4.74 -25.14
N ASP A 106 -0.51 4.63 -25.82
CA ASP A 106 -1.16 5.78 -26.45
C ASP A 106 -2.20 6.36 -25.46
N LEU A 107 -1.97 7.60 -25.01
CA LEU A 107 -2.80 8.28 -24.01
C LEU A 107 -3.87 9.16 -24.66
N TYR A 108 -5.14 8.92 -24.29
CA TYR A 108 -6.31 9.64 -24.79
C TYR A 108 -7.04 10.34 -23.63
N LEU A 109 -6.60 11.56 -23.30
CA LEU A 109 -7.29 12.41 -22.33
C LEU A 109 -8.52 13.09 -22.94
N ASN A 110 -9.43 13.57 -22.08
CA ASN A 110 -10.68 14.23 -22.49
C ASN A 110 -11.53 13.41 -23.49
N THR A 111 -11.46 12.08 -23.39
CA THR A 111 -12.13 11.14 -24.29
C THR A 111 -13.17 10.33 -23.53
N ASP A 112 -14.43 10.64 -23.78
CA ASP A 112 -15.58 10.06 -23.09
C ASP A 112 -16.12 8.85 -23.86
N VAL A 113 -15.92 7.64 -23.33
CA VAL A 113 -16.44 6.39 -23.94
C VAL A 113 -17.94 6.28 -23.72
N ARG A 114 -18.69 6.07 -24.80
CA ARG A 114 -20.17 6.10 -24.79
C ARG A 114 -20.81 4.86 -25.37
N GLU A 115 -20.08 4.11 -26.17
CA GLU A 115 -20.60 2.98 -26.92
C GLU A 115 -19.64 1.81 -26.82
N VAL A 116 -20.20 0.60 -26.76
CA VAL A 116 -19.46 -0.66 -26.74
C VAL A 116 -20.12 -1.60 -27.72
N ASP A 117 -19.33 -2.16 -28.62
CA ASP A 117 -19.76 -3.27 -29.46
C ASP A 117 -19.37 -4.59 -28.78
N ALA A 118 -20.36 -5.30 -28.27
CA ALA A 118 -20.20 -6.60 -27.64
C ALA A 118 -21.30 -7.56 -28.11
N SER A 119 -20.90 -8.77 -28.49
CA SER A 119 -21.81 -9.77 -29.06
C SER A 119 -21.51 -11.18 -28.54
N GLY A 120 -22.33 -12.16 -28.93
CA GLY A 120 -22.27 -13.53 -28.41
C GLY A 120 -23.36 -13.85 -27.38
N PRO A 121 -23.39 -15.09 -26.86
CA PRO A 121 -24.35 -15.53 -25.85
C PRO A 121 -24.21 -14.73 -24.55
N ALA A 122 -25.30 -14.54 -23.80
CA ALA A 122 -25.32 -13.71 -22.59
C ALA A 122 -24.27 -14.10 -21.53
N ASP A 123 -23.97 -15.40 -21.42
CA ASP A 123 -23.00 -15.95 -20.45
C ASP A 123 -21.56 -16.02 -20.98
N SER A 124 -21.32 -15.59 -22.22
CA SER A 124 -20.00 -15.65 -22.88
C SER A 124 -19.86 -14.57 -23.95
N ARG A 125 -20.30 -13.35 -23.64
CA ARG A 125 -20.17 -12.21 -24.55
C ARG A 125 -18.70 -11.85 -24.76
N GLU A 126 -18.39 -11.28 -25.91
CA GLU A 126 -17.07 -10.78 -26.25
C GLU A 126 -17.18 -9.32 -26.68
N VAL A 127 -16.29 -8.47 -26.16
CA VAL A 127 -16.18 -7.06 -26.56
C VAL A 127 -15.27 -6.96 -27.78
N HIS A 128 -15.75 -6.34 -28.85
CA HIS A 128 -14.98 -6.12 -30.10
C HIS A 128 -14.38 -4.73 -30.18
N SER A 129 -15.09 -3.73 -29.66
CA SER A 129 -14.64 -2.35 -29.62
C SER A 129 -15.40 -1.49 -28.62
N CYS A 130 -14.83 -0.34 -28.26
CA CYS A 130 -15.54 0.75 -27.62
C CYS A 130 -15.29 2.06 -28.35
N THR A 131 -16.28 2.95 -28.41
CA THR A 131 -16.17 4.23 -29.10
C THR A 131 -16.27 5.39 -28.12
N GLY A 132 -15.29 6.31 -28.21
CA GLY A 132 -15.19 7.50 -27.38
C GLY A 132 -15.26 8.80 -28.16
N TRP A 133 -15.72 9.84 -27.47
CA TRP A 133 -15.81 11.21 -27.98
C TRP A 133 -14.75 12.10 -27.32
N MET A 134 -13.83 12.63 -28.13
CA MET A 134 -12.83 13.59 -27.67
C MET A 134 -13.28 15.01 -27.99
N MET A 135 -13.86 15.68 -26.98
CA MET A 135 -14.58 16.95 -27.16
C MET A 135 -13.71 18.05 -27.76
N GLY A 136 -12.49 18.25 -27.24
CA GLY A 136 -11.64 19.38 -27.64
C GLY A 136 -11.10 19.33 -29.06
N SER A 137 -11.12 18.16 -29.72
CA SER A 137 -10.60 17.96 -31.07
C SER A 137 -11.66 17.45 -32.06
N GLU A 138 -12.91 17.34 -31.60
CA GLU A 138 -14.04 16.81 -32.38
C GLU A 138 -13.78 15.44 -33.03
N ARG A 139 -13.04 14.57 -32.34
CA ARG A 139 -12.70 13.21 -32.79
C ARG A 139 -13.65 12.19 -32.17
N ARG A 140 -14.24 11.35 -33.01
CA ARG A 140 -14.92 10.12 -32.62
C ARG A 140 -13.97 8.96 -32.92
N ILE A 141 -13.56 8.24 -31.88
CA ILE A 141 -12.48 7.25 -31.95
C ILE A 141 -13.04 5.90 -31.52
N THR A 142 -12.96 4.90 -32.40
CA THR A 142 -13.30 3.51 -32.10
C THR A 142 -12.03 2.74 -31.78
N PHE A 143 -11.97 2.20 -30.57
CA PHE A 143 -10.83 1.44 -30.05
C PHE A 143 -11.13 -0.05 -30.17
N HIS A 144 -10.37 -0.75 -30.99
CA HIS A 144 -10.37 -2.20 -31.11
C HIS A 144 -9.24 -2.79 -30.27
N ALA A 145 -9.54 -3.81 -29.47
CA ALA A 145 -8.55 -4.50 -28.63
C ALA A 145 -8.89 -5.98 -28.45
N ARG A 146 -7.88 -6.77 -28.08
CA ARG A 146 -8.07 -8.19 -27.73
C ARG A 146 -8.59 -8.35 -26.31
N GLN A 147 -8.13 -7.50 -25.39
CA GLN A 147 -8.58 -7.45 -24.00
C GLN A 147 -9.03 -6.03 -23.63
N PHE A 148 -10.04 -5.94 -22.77
CA PHE A 148 -10.59 -4.68 -22.28
C PHE A 148 -10.53 -4.62 -20.76
N LEU A 149 -10.15 -3.47 -20.19
CA LEU A 149 -10.17 -3.22 -18.76
C LEU A 149 -11.12 -2.06 -18.45
N ASP A 150 -12.15 -2.33 -17.65
CA ASP A 150 -12.98 -1.28 -17.06
C ASP A 150 -12.33 -0.77 -15.78
N CYS A 151 -11.78 0.44 -15.85
CA CYS A 151 -11.20 1.18 -14.73
C CYS A 151 -11.92 2.53 -14.52
N THR A 152 -13.19 2.66 -14.97
CA THR A 152 -13.91 3.95 -14.92
C THR A 152 -14.38 4.33 -13.51
N GLY A 153 -14.28 3.40 -12.55
CA GLY A 153 -14.81 3.54 -11.19
C GLY A 153 -16.32 3.32 -11.10
N ASP A 154 -17.08 3.83 -12.07
CA ASP A 154 -18.54 3.67 -12.16
C ASP A 154 -18.96 2.36 -12.90
N GLY A 155 -18.00 1.63 -13.46
CA GLY A 155 -18.25 0.40 -14.22
C GLY A 155 -19.01 0.63 -15.52
N LEU A 156 -18.65 1.66 -16.30
CA LEU A 156 -19.38 2.06 -17.49
C LEU A 156 -19.16 1.08 -18.66
N LEU A 157 -17.90 0.72 -18.92
CA LEU A 157 -17.54 -0.16 -20.03
C LEU A 157 -18.17 -1.55 -19.85
N GLY A 158 -18.02 -2.14 -18.67
CA GLY A 158 -18.59 -3.45 -18.38
C GLY A 158 -20.13 -3.44 -18.39
N HIS A 159 -20.76 -2.36 -17.92
CA HIS A 159 -22.22 -2.21 -18.02
C HIS A 159 -22.69 -2.24 -19.48
N LEU A 160 -22.04 -1.44 -20.34
CA LEU A 160 -22.37 -1.39 -21.77
C LEU A 160 -22.04 -2.70 -22.50
N ALA A 161 -21.00 -3.42 -22.08
CA ALA A 161 -20.67 -4.75 -22.59
C ALA A 161 -21.70 -5.83 -22.20
N GLY A 162 -22.49 -5.60 -21.14
CA GLY A 162 -23.44 -6.57 -20.60
C GLY A 162 -22.87 -7.46 -19.50
N ALA A 163 -21.79 -7.04 -18.83
CA ALA A 163 -21.26 -7.75 -17.67
C ALA A 163 -22.26 -7.74 -16.50
N HIS A 164 -22.34 -8.83 -15.75
CA HIS A 164 -23.17 -8.90 -14.54
C HIS A 164 -22.60 -8.00 -13.43
N TYR A 165 -23.46 -7.25 -12.76
CA TYR A 165 -23.08 -6.35 -11.66
C TYR A 165 -24.18 -6.23 -10.61
N ARG A 166 -23.80 -5.68 -9.46
CA ARG A 166 -24.68 -5.27 -8.36
C ARG A 166 -24.55 -3.77 -8.12
N ILE A 167 -25.62 -3.19 -7.58
CA ILE A 167 -25.68 -1.82 -7.06
C ILE A 167 -26.45 -1.91 -5.75
N GLY A 168 -25.95 -1.23 -4.72
CA GLY A 168 -26.60 -1.18 -3.41
C GLY A 168 -25.89 -2.04 -2.38
N ARG A 169 -26.65 -2.55 -1.41
CA ARG A 169 -26.13 -3.34 -0.30
C ARG A 169 -26.82 -4.69 -0.24
N GLU A 170 -26.05 -5.75 -0.05
CA GLU A 170 -26.55 -7.13 0.05
C GLU A 170 -27.18 -7.41 1.41
N ALA A 171 -28.17 -8.31 1.46
CA ALA A 171 -28.76 -8.74 2.72
C ALA A 171 -27.76 -9.60 3.51
N ARG A 172 -27.78 -9.47 4.85
CA ARG A 172 -26.94 -10.27 5.75
C ARG A 172 -26.99 -11.76 5.48
N THR A 173 -28.17 -12.31 5.18
CA THR A 173 -28.37 -13.75 4.93
C THR A 173 -27.84 -14.23 3.59
N GLU A 174 -27.38 -13.34 2.71
CA GLU A 174 -26.88 -13.71 1.39
C GLU A 174 -25.43 -14.18 1.43
N PHE A 175 -24.60 -13.52 2.25
CA PHE A 175 -23.16 -13.78 2.41
C PHE A 175 -22.74 -14.00 3.88
N ASP A 176 -23.71 -14.13 4.78
CA ASP A 176 -23.52 -14.28 6.23
C ASP A 176 -22.68 -13.17 6.89
N GLU A 177 -22.71 -11.95 6.34
CA GLU A 177 -21.89 -10.81 6.77
C GLU A 177 -22.52 -10.06 7.96
N PRO A 178 -21.90 -10.06 9.16
CA PRO A 178 -22.48 -9.45 10.35
C PRO A 178 -22.80 -7.95 10.20
N TRP A 179 -22.03 -7.23 9.38
CA TRP A 179 -22.20 -5.79 9.17
C TRP A 179 -23.16 -5.44 8.04
N ALA A 180 -23.60 -6.42 7.24
CA ALA A 180 -24.65 -6.19 6.27
C ALA A 180 -26.00 -5.94 6.97
N GLN A 181 -26.86 -5.16 6.31
CA GLN A 181 -28.22 -4.90 6.78
C GLN A 181 -29.13 -6.13 6.61
N SER A 182 -30.29 -6.13 7.25
CA SER A 182 -31.19 -7.30 7.26
C SER A 182 -31.81 -7.63 5.89
N GLU A 183 -32.09 -6.61 5.08
CA GLU A 183 -32.70 -6.74 3.75
C GLU A 183 -31.86 -6.02 2.70
N ALA A 184 -31.76 -6.56 1.49
CA ALA A 184 -31.02 -5.91 0.42
C ALA A 184 -31.69 -4.59 0.02
N ASP A 185 -30.90 -3.56 -0.25
CA ASP A 185 -31.39 -2.27 -0.73
C ASP A 185 -30.45 -1.66 -1.78
N ARG A 186 -30.83 -0.48 -2.30
CA ARG A 186 -30.09 0.23 -3.34
C ARG A 186 -29.19 1.35 -2.81
N SER A 187 -29.01 1.45 -1.49
CA SER A 187 -28.23 2.53 -0.90
C SER A 187 -26.73 2.32 -1.13
N LEU A 188 -25.99 3.42 -1.17
CA LEU A 188 -24.57 3.46 -1.52
C LEU A 188 -23.79 4.25 -0.48
N LEU A 189 -22.47 4.20 -0.56
CA LEU A 189 -21.62 5.26 -0.01
C LEU A 189 -21.83 6.54 -0.83
N GLY A 190 -21.95 7.67 -0.14
CA GLY A 190 -22.16 8.97 -0.76
C GLY A 190 -20.93 9.47 -1.52
N SER A 191 -21.09 10.61 -2.20
CA SER A 191 -19.97 11.31 -2.83
C SER A 191 -19.46 12.43 -1.92
N THR A 192 -18.19 12.78 -2.06
CA THR A 192 -17.56 13.87 -1.28
C THR A 192 -17.15 15.04 -2.18
N ILE A 193 -17.18 16.25 -1.64
CA ILE A 193 -16.48 17.42 -2.19
C ILE A 193 -15.65 18.01 -1.07
N LEU A 194 -14.42 18.39 -1.40
CA LEU A 194 -13.46 18.93 -0.46
C LEU A 194 -13.23 20.43 -0.71
N PHE A 195 -12.67 21.11 0.28
CA PHE A 195 -12.24 22.50 0.15
C PHE A 195 -10.91 22.72 0.87
N HIS A 196 -10.18 23.75 0.44
CA HIS A 196 -8.94 24.18 1.07
C HIS A 196 -9.01 25.67 1.37
N THR A 197 -8.42 26.05 2.49
CA THR A 197 -8.28 27.42 2.98
C THR A 197 -6.82 27.84 2.94
N LYS A 198 -6.60 29.14 3.05
CA LYS A 198 -5.25 29.73 3.07
C LYS A 198 -5.24 30.96 3.96
N ASP A 199 -4.20 31.09 4.78
CA ASP A 199 -3.93 32.33 5.49
C ASP A 199 -3.30 33.36 4.54
N THR A 200 -3.93 34.54 4.44
CA THR A 200 -3.45 35.63 3.59
C THR A 200 -2.57 36.64 4.35
N GLY A 201 -2.39 36.45 5.67
CA GLY A 201 -1.68 37.36 6.56
C GLY A 201 -2.42 38.67 6.87
N ARG A 202 -3.66 38.83 6.37
CA ARG A 202 -4.48 40.03 6.57
C ARG A 202 -5.97 39.66 6.67
N PRO A 203 -6.81 40.46 7.34
CA PRO A 203 -8.23 40.15 7.44
C PRO A 203 -8.92 40.03 6.08
N VAL A 204 -9.68 38.96 5.89
CA VAL A 204 -10.47 38.70 4.68
C VAL A 204 -11.95 38.66 5.05
N LYS A 205 -12.77 39.51 4.41
CA LYS A 205 -14.22 39.48 4.55
C LYS A 205 -14.80 38.37 3.68
N PHE A 206 -15.71 37.57 4.24
CA PHE A 206 -16.54 36.64 3.48
C PHE A 206 -18.00 37.10 3.48
N VAL A 207 -18.67 36.96 2.34
CA VAL A 207 -20.12 37.16 2.21
C VAL A 207 -20.66 35.88 1.58
N PRO A 208 -21.48 35.10 2.31
CA PRO A 208 -21.96 33.84 1.79
C PRO A 208 -22.85 34.06 0.54
N PRO A 209 -22.74 33.21 -0.49
CA PRO A 209 -23.66 33.24 -1.60
C PRO A 209 -25.08 32.84 -1.14
N ALA A 210 -26.11 33.25 -1.88
CA ALA A 210 -27.50 33.01 -1.50
C ALA A 210 -27.89 31.52 -1.38
N HIS A 211 -27.12 30.62 -2.00
CA HIS A 211 -27.32 29.18 -1.91
C HIS A 211 -26.56 28.52 -0.75
N ALA A 212 -25.79 29.27 0.05
CA ALA A 212 -25.10 28.70 1.21
C ALA A 212 -26.13 28.11 2.20
N LYS A 213 -25.88 26.89 2.67
CA LYS A 213 -26.77 26.23 3.62
C LYS A 213 -26.66 26.90 4.99
N ASP A 214 -27.80 27.26 5.58
CA ASP A 214 -27.84 27.65 6.99
C ASP A 214 -27.62 26.43 7.88
N LEU A 215 -26.40 26.28 8.38
CA LEU A 215 -26.02 25.12 9.19
C LEU A 215 -26.77 25.02 10.52
N SER A 216 -27.34 26.11 11.04
CA SER A 216 -28.12 26.09 12.29
C SER A 216 -29.42 25.28 12.14
N THR A 217 -29.86 25.05 10.91
CA THR A 217 -31.03 24.23 10.58
C THR A 217 -30.68 22.75 10.33
N THR A 218 -29.40 22.39 10.44
CA THR A 218 -28.88 21.05 10.14
C THR A 218 -28.26 20.40 11.38
N PRO A 219 -28.15 19.06 11.41
CA PRO A 219 -27.46 18.37 12.51
C PRO A 219 -25.92 18.50 12.46
N ILE A 220 -25.34 19.12 11.42
CA ILE A 220 -23.89 19.15 11.17
C ILE A 220 -23.13 19.77 12.34
N LEU A 221 -23.54 20.95 12.83
CA LEU A 221 -22.86 21.64 13.93
C LEU A 221 -22.90 20.87 15.26
N ARG A 222 -23.85 19.93 15.39
CA ARG A 222 -23.98 19.07 16.56
C ARG A 222 -23.11 17.82 16.45
N ASN A 223 -23.00 17.25 15.25
CA ASN A 223 -22.47 15.90 15.05
C ASN A 223 -21.10 15.86 14.36
N ARG A 224 -20.60 17.00 13.88
CA ARG A 224 -19.34 17.11 13.14
C ARG A 224 -18.48 18.20 13.74
N ILE A 225 -17.18 17.96 13.78
CA ILE A 225 -16.22 18.91 14.35
C ILE A 225 -15.70 19.80 13.23
N LEU A 226 -15.71 21.11 13.46
CA LEU A 226 -15.16 22.12 12.55
C LEU A 226 -13.94 22.78 13.19
N ARG A 227 -12.85 22.93 12.44
CA ARG A 227 -11.62 23.59 12.91
C ARG A 227 -11.01 24.45 11.82
N THR A 228 -10.38 25.56 12.21
CA THR A 228 -9.70 26.49 11.28
C THR A 228 -8.43 25.91 10.66
N GLY A 229 -7.82 24.89 11.27
CA GLY A 229 -6.62 24.22 10.76
C GLY A 229 -6.88 23.09 9.76
N ASP A 230 -8.09 22.52 9.79
CA ASP A 230 -8.44 21.34 9.00
C ASP A 230 -8.63 21.73 7.52
N ASN A 231 -8.15 20.92 6.58
CA ASN A 231 -8.24 21.18 5.15
C ASN A 231 -8.41 19.89 4.33
N GLY A 232 -9.09 20.00 3.18
CA GLY A 232 -9.23 18.88 2.26
C GLY A 232 -9.85 17.67 2.94
N CYS A 233 -9.14 16.53 2.89
CA CYS A 233 -9.60 15.26 3.46
C CYS A 233 -9.70 15.23 5.00
N ASP A 234 -9.25 16.24 5.75
CA ASP A 234 -9.64 16.33 7.16
C ASP A 234 -11.18 16.42 7.30
N TYR A 235 -11.85 16.95 6.27
CA TYR A 235 -13.30 16.98 6.13
C TYR A 235 -13.86 15.83 5.28
N TRP A 236 -13.25 14.63 5.36
CA TRP A 236 -13.68 13.44 4.59
C TRP A 236 -15.16 13.06 4.77
N TRP A 237 -15.75 13.47 5.90
CA TRP A 237 -17.14 13.23 6.26
C TRP A 237 -18.13 14.17 5.56
N ILE A 238 -17.66 15.19 4.83
CA ILE A 238 -18.49 16.00 3.92
C ILE A 238 -18.86 15.11 2.74
N GLU A 239 -19.88 14.30 2.98
CA GLU A 239 -20.36 13.25 2.11
C GLU A 239 -21.88 13.26 2.11
N TRP A 240 -22.47 13.02 0.94
CA TRP A 240 -23.92 12.91 0.80
C TRP A 240 -24.31 12.18 -0.50
N GLY A 241 -25.56 11.72 -0.56
CA GLY A 241 -26.14 11.06 -1.74
C GLY A 241 -26.19 9.54 -1.68
N GLY A 242 -25.89 8.92 -0.53
CA GLY A 242 -25.96 7.46 -0.38
C GLY A 242 -27.37 6.88 -0.52
N GLU A 243 -28.41 7.69 -0.36
CA GLU A 243 -29.82 7.30 -0.60
C GLU A 243 -30.30 7.63 -2.03
N LEU A 244 -29.41 8.19 -2.87
CA LEU A 244 -29.68 8.58 -4.25
C LEU A 244 -28.88 7.69 -5.23
N ASP A 245 -29.18 7.81 -6.52
CA ASP A 245 -28.33 7.21 -7.55
C ASP A 245 -27.12 8.13 -7.78
N THR A 246 -25.95 7.77 -7.27
CA THR A 246 -24.76 8.63 -7.28
C THR A 246 -24.27 9.02 -8.68
N VAL A 247 -24.68 8.29 -9.72
CA VAL A 247 -24.37 8.63 -11.12
C VAL A 247 -25.47 9.49 -11.73
N HIS A 248 -26.74 9.13 -11.59
CA HIS A 248 -27.83 9.89 -12.21
C HIS A 248 -28.11 11.22 -11.50
N ASP A 249 -27.98 11.26 -10.18
CA ASP A 249 -28.19 12.45 -9.35
C ASP A 249 -26.89 13.24 -9.08
N ASN A 250 -25.82 12.98 -9.85
CA ASN A 250 -24.48 13.56 -9.61
C ASN A 250 -24.49 15.09 -9.45
N GLU A 251 -25.21 15.80 -10.32
CA GLU A 251 -25.29 17.27 -10.28
C GLU A 251 -26.01 17.77 -9.03
N ARG A 252 -27.09 17.09 -8.63
CA ARG A 252 -27.83 17.40 -7.40
C ARG A 252 -26.96 17.17 -6.17
N ILE A 253 -26.21 16.06 -6.15
CA ILE A 253 -25.28 15.74 -5.07
C ILE A 253 -24.17 16.79 -5.00
N ARG A 254 -23.59 17.20 -6.14
CA ARG A 254 -22.60 18.28 -6.20
C ARG A 254 -23.13 19.56 -5.59
N ASP A 255 -24.29 20.03 -6.04
CA ASP A 255 -24.85 21.32 -5.65
C ASP A 255 -25.17 21.34 -4.15
N GLU A 256 -25.70 20.24 -3.61
CA GLU A 256 -25.96 20.11 -2.18
C GLU A 256 -24.65 20.15 -1.36
N LEU A 257 -23.63 19.39 -1.74
CA LEU A 257 -22.33 19.38 -1.06
C LEU A 257 -21.66 20.76 -1.09
N GLN A 258 -21.68 21.44 -2.24
CA GLN A 258 -21.14 22.80 -2.35
C GLN A 258 -21.93 23.80 -1.50
N SER A 259 -23.25 23.69 -1.45
CA SER A 259 -24.09 24.54 -0.58
C SER A 259 -23.68 24.42 0.89
N VAL A 260 -23.35 23.21 1.33
CA VAL A 260 -22.91 22.93 2.70
C VAL A 260 -21.51 23.42 2.95
N ILE A 261 -20.57 23.25 2.01
CA ILE A 261 -19.22 23.84 2.14
C ILE A 261 -19.30 25.36 2.31
N MET A 262 -20.14 26.03 1.53
CA MET A 262 -20.34 27.48 1.68
C MET A 262 -20.96 27.83 3.04
N GLY A 263 -21.85 26.99 3.56
CA GLY A 263 -22.41 27.12 4.92
C GLY A 263 -21.38 26.88 6.03
N ILE A 264 -20.52 25.87 5.88
CA ILE A 264 -19.40 25.59 6.79
C ILE A 264 -18.44 26.77 6.82
N TRP A 265 -18.08 27.28 5.64
CA TRP A 265 -17.19 28.42 5.55
C TRP A 265 -17.80 29.71 6.10
N ASP A 266 -19.10 29.93 5.88
CA ASP A 266 -19.84 31.02 6.51
C ASP A 266 -19.80 30.92 8.04
N HIS A 267 -20.08 29.74 8.58
CA HIS A 267 -20.04 29.50 10.02
C HIS A 267 -18.63 29.75 10.58
N ILE A 268 -17.58 29.24 9.93
CA ILE A 268 -16.19 29.48 10.35
C ILE A 268 -15.85 30.98 10.30
N LYS A 269 -16.22 31.70 9.24
CA LYS A 269 -15.83 33.11 9.05
C LYS A 269 -16.66 34.11 9.85
N ASN A 270 -17.94 33.86 10.05
CA ASN A 270 -18.90 34.88 10.45
C ASN A 270 -19.60 34.59 11.79
N SER A 271 -19.51 33.38 12.36
CA SER A 271 -20.16 33.06 13.64
C SER A 271 -19.54 33.75 14.86
N GLY A 272 -18.30 34.23 14.73
CA GLY A 272 -17.49 34.74 15.84
C GLY A 272 -16.87 33.66 16.73
N GLN A 273 -17.07 32.37 16.43
CA GLN A 273 -16.53 31.26 17.23
C GLN A 273 -15.08 30.87 16.86
N PHE A 274 -14.59 31.36 15.71
CA PHE A 274 -13.27 31.04 15.18
C PHE A 274 -12.44 32.32 14.98
N PRO A 275 -11.86 32.90 16.05
CA PRO A 275 -11.14 34.17 15.96
C PRO A 275 -9.94 34.10 14.99
N ASP A 276 -9.30 32.94 14.90
CA ASP A 276 -8.14 32.71 14.03
C ASP A 276 -8.53 32.63 12.54
N ALA A 277 -9.84 32.55 12.22
CA ALA A 277 -10.32 32.54 10.84
C ALA A 277 -10.25 33.93 10.18
N ALA A 278 -9.95 35.01 10.93
CA ALA A 278 -9.99 36.39 10.42
C ALA A 278 -9.18 36.58 9.13
N ASN A 279 -7.98 35.99 9.05
CA ASN A 279 -7.07 36.13 7.91
C ASN A 279 -7.21 35.04 6.84
N LEU A 280 -8.00 34.01 7.13
CA LEU A 280 -8.20 32.89 6.23
C LEU A 280 -9.13 33.27 5.07
N THR A 281 -8.80 32.79 3.87
CA THR A 281 -9.65 32.78 2.68
C THR A 281 -9.91 31.35 2.23
N LEU A 282 -11.00 31.16 1.48
CA LEU A 282 -11.23 29.93 0.73
C LEU A 282 -10.33 29.96 -0.51
N GLU A 283 -9.39 29.03 -0.62
CA GLU A 283 -8.43 28.93 -1.73
C GLU A 283 -9.00 28.06 -2.87
N TRP A 284 -9.72 27.00 -2.52
CA TRP A 284 -10.25 26.04 -3.49
C TRP A 284 -11.47 25.30 -2.95
N VAL A 285 -12.43 25.00 -3.83
CA VAL A 285 -13.56 24.11 -3.60
C VAL A 285 -13.65 23.15 -4.78
N GLY A 286 -13.83 21.85 -4.50
CA GLY A 286 -13.99 20.85 -5.55
C GLY A 286 -15.19 21.12 -6.45
N SER A 287 -14.96 20.99 -7.76
CA SER A 287 -16.02 21.16 -8.77
C SER A 287 -16.69 19.84 -9.15
N LEU A 288 -16.04 18.71 -8.85
CA LEU A 288 -16.52 17.37 -9.16
C LEU A 288 -16.70 16.58 -7.87
N PRO A 289 -17.83 15.87 -7.69
CA PRO A 289 -17.98 14.92 -6.59
C PRO A 289 -17.00 13.75 -6.74
N GLY A 290 -16.24 13.48 -5.68
CA GLY A 290 -15.51 12.23 -5.50
C GLY A 290 -16.48 11.11 -5.16
N LYS A 291 -17.05 10.44 -6.18
CA LYS A 291 -17.90 9.25 -5.99
C LYS A 291 -17.13 8.16 -5.27
N ARG A 292 -17.75 7.50 -4.28
CA ARG A 292 -17.11 6.39 -3.55
C ARG A 292 -17.50 5.03 -4.11
N GLU A 293 -18.75 4.88 -4.54
CA GLU A 293 -19.34 3.60 -4.90
C GLU A 293 -20.35 3.75 -6.04
N TYR A 294 -20.41 2.72 -6.90
CA TYR A 294 -21.54 2.52 -7.80
C TYR A 294 -21.72 1.04 -8.17
N ARG A 295 -21.37 0.64 -9.40
CA ARG A 295 -21.47 -0.76 -9.86
C ARG A 295 -20.30 -1.60 -9.33
N ARG A 296 -20.62 -2.72 -8.69
CA ARG A 296 -19.66 -3.79 -8.37
C ARG A 296 -19.91 -4.97 -9.30
N PHE A 297 -18.93 -5.33 -10.13
CA PHE A 297 -19.10 -6.41 -11.11
C PHE A 297 -19.05 -7.80 -10.45
N LEU A 298 -19.62 -8.79 -11.11
CA LEU A 298 -19.53 -10.19 -10.70
C LEU A 298 -18.41 -10.87 -11.49
N GLY A 299 -17.37 -11.29 -10.78
CA GLY A 299 -16.40 -12.28 -11.24
C GLY A 299 -16.74 -13.66 -10.73
N ASP A 300 -15.80 -14.59 -10.85
CA ASP A 300 -15.98 -15.95 -10.33
C ASP A 300 -15.84 -16.04 -8.81
N TYR A 301 -15.33 -14.98 -8.19
CA TYR A 301 -15.26 -14.86 -6.74
C TYR A 301 -15.69 -13.47 -6.29
N VAL A 302 -16.63 -13.41 -5.35
CA VAL A 302 -17.08 -12.18 -4.68
C VAL A 302 -16.41 -12.13 -3.31
N LEU A 303 -15.53 -11.16 -3.10
CA LEU A 303 -14.90 -10.94 -1.79
C LEU A 303 -15.94 -10.55 -0.73
N THR A 304 -15.76 -11.08 0.48
CA THR A 304 -16.67 -10.90 1.63
C THR A 304 -15.98 -10.27 2.84
N GLN A 305 -16.76 -9.81 3.82
CA GLN A 305 -16.28 -9.27 5.09
C GLN A 305 -15.34 -10.26 5.80
N GLN A 306 -15.68 -11.54 5.78
CA GLN A 306 -14.95 -12.60 6.44
C GLN A 306 -13.58 -12.81 5.79
N ASP A 307 -13.51 -12.73 4.45
CA ASP A 307 -12.23 -12.81 3.73
C ASP A 307 -11.24 -11.73 4.22
N ILE A 308 -11.74 -10.53 4.52
CA ILE A 308 -10.94 -9.41 5.02
C ILE A 308 -10.53 -9.64 6.47
N LEU A 309 -11.50 -9.89 7.35
CA LEU A 309 -11.24 -9.96 8.79
C LEU A 309 -10.44 -11.21 9.20
N GLN A 310 -10.66 -12.32 8.50
CA GLN A 310 -9.96 -13.59 8.73
C GLN A 310 -8.70 -13.72 7.85
N GLN A 311 -8.38 -12.69 7.06
CA GLN A 311 -7.20 -12.66 6.20
C GLN A 311 -7.09 -13.90 5.30
N HIS A 312 -8.19 -14.25 4.64
CA HIS A 312 -8.30 -15.49 3.88
C HIS A 312 -7.20 -15.60 2.80
N GLN A 313 -6.63 -16.80 2.69
CA GLN A 313 -5.53 -17.09 1.76
C GLN A 313 -6.07 -17.69 0.46
N PHE A 314 -5.78 -17.03 -0.66
CA PHE A 314 -6.19 -17.50 -1.98
C PHE A 314 -5.00 -18.05 -2.78
N GLU A 315 -5.19 -19.19 -3.45
CA GLU A 315 -4.19 -19.75 -4.36
C GLU A 315 -3.89 -18.80 -5.52
N ASP A 316 -4.93 -18.11 -6.03
CA ASP A 316 -4.85 -17.12 -7.09
C ASP A 316 -4.75 -15.66 -6.58
N ARG A 317 -4.23 -15.45 -5.35
CA ARG A 317 -3.98 -14.08 -4.83
C ARG A 317 -3.01 -13.32 -5.72
N ILE A 318 -3.37 -12.09 -6.08
CA ILE A 318 -2.62 -11.21 -6.99
C ILE A 318 -2.40 -9.80 -6.45
N ALA A 319 -3.02 -9.47 -5.31
CA ALA A 319 -2.91 -8.17 -4.66
C ALA A 319 -3.27 -8.33 -3.18
N PHE A 320 -3.07 -7.26 -2.42
CA PHE A 320 -3.49 -7.17 -1.03
C PHE A 320 -4.06 -5.79 -0.69
N GLY A 321 -4.77 -5.71 0.44
CA GLY A 321 -5.18 -4.49 1.10
C GLY A 321 -4.96 -4.59 2.61
N GLY A 322 -5.12 -3.47 3.32
CA GLY A 322 -4.96 -3.42 4.78
C GLY A 322 -5.76 -2.30 5.44
N TRP A 323 -6.61 -1.62 4.67
CA TRP A 323 -7.57 -0.67 5.20
C TRP A 323 -8.67 -1.39 5.97
N SER A 324 -9.31 -0.71 6.92
CA SER A 324 -10.47 -1.25 7.61
C SER A 324 -11.66 -1.44 6.68
N VAL A 325 -12.61 -2.29 7.07
CA VAL A 325 -13.97 -2.22 6.56
C VAL A 325 -14.55 -0.86 6.99
N ASP A 326 -14.50 0.12 6.10
CA ASP A 326 -14.86 1.53 6.35
C ASP A 326 -16.21 1.86 5.70
N LEU A 327 -17.28 1.77 6.49
CA LEU A 327 -18.66 2.01 6.06
C LEU A 327 -19.17 3.36 6.55
N HIS A 328 -19.81 4.10 5.65
CA HIS A 328 -20.31 5.45 5.90
C HIS A 328 -21.84 5.40 6.00
N PRO A 329 -22.47 6.27 6.82
CA PRO A 329 -23.92 6.33 6.89
C PRO A 329 -24.48 6.81 5.55
N VAL A 330 -25.57 6.19 5.09
CA VAL A 330 -26.18 6.50 3.77
C VAL A 330 -26.71 7.95 3.70
N GLN A 331 -27.07 8.53 4.86
CA GLN A 331 -27.45 9.93 5.00
C GLN A 331 -26.24 10.90 4.96
N GLY A 332 -25.01 10.38 5.01
CA GLY A 332 -23.78 11.14 4.98
C GLY A 332 -23.61 12.11 6.15
N MET A 333 -23.23 13.35 5.85
CA MET A 333 -23.03 14.42 6.84
C MET A 333 -24.29 14.81 7.64
N TYR A 334 -25.47 14.39 7.18
CA TYR A 334 -26.74 14.63 7.89
C TYR A 334 -27.10 13.53 8.89
N ALA A 335 -26.32 12.46 8.97
CA ALA A 335 -26.57 11.38 9.94
C ALA A 335 -26.41 11.86 11.40
N ASP A 336 -27.23 11.31 12.29
CA ASP A 336 -27.19 11.62 13.72
C ASP A 336 -26.01 10.99 14.47
N GLY A 337 -25.41 9.94 13.89
CA GLY A 337 -24.28 9.21 14.47
C GLY A 337 -22.91 9.61 13.93
N PRO A 338 -21.87 8.80 14.25
CA PRO A 338 -20.52 8.95 13.72
C PRO A 338 -20.49 8.99 12.18
N GLY A 339 -19.46 9.65 11.64
CA GLY A 339 -19.29 9.79 10.18
C GLY A 339 -18.94 8.49 9.47
N ALA A 340 -18.45 7.48 10.19
CA ALA A 340 -18.17 6.16 9.66
C ALA A 340 -18.14 5.12 10.80
N ARG A 341 -18.09 3.84 10.41
CA ARG A 341 -17.79 2.69 11.26
C ARG A 341 -16.64 1.91 10.65
N GLN A 342 -15.65 1.54 11.46
CA GLN A 342 -14.42 0.89 11.00
C GLN A 342 -14.09 -0.37 11.78
N GLN A 343 -13.69 -1.42 11.05
CA GLN A 343 -13.17 -2.65 11.63
C GLN A 343 -11.98 -3.15 10.82
N TYR A 344 -10.88 -3.40 11.52
CA TYR A 344 -9.61 -3.86 10.99
C TYR A 344 -9.48 -5.37 11.15
N GLY A 345 -8.87 -6.03 10.16
CA GLY A 345 -8.22 -7.32 10.39
C GLY A 345 -6.89 -7.13 11.12
N ASP A 346 -6.40 -8.16 11.79
CA ASP A 346 -5.16 -8.09 12.59
C ASP A 346 -3.87 -7.91 11.74
N GLY A 347 -4.02 -8.00 10.41
CA GLY A 347 -3.01 -7.70 9.40
C GLY A 347 -3.63 -7.35 8.05
N ILE A 348 -2.86 -7.53 6.99
CA ILE A 348 -3.31 -7.35 5.60
C ILE A 348 -4.24 -8.51 5.16
N PHE A 349 -5.06 -8.25 4.15
CA PHE A 349 -5.92 -9.25 3.49
C PHE A 349 -5.56 -9.40 2.01
N HIS A 350 -5.87 -10.56 1.42
CA HIS A 350 -5.53 -10.89 0.04
C HIS A 350 -6.71 -10.73 -0.92
N ILE A 351 -6.42 -10.43 -2.19
CA ILE A 351 -7.43 -10.30 -3.24
C ILE A 351 -7.10 -11.29 -4.38
N PRO A 352 -8.04 -12.19 -4.75
CA PRO A 352 -7.84 -13.18 -5.80
C PRO A 352 -8.06 -12.60 -7.21
N LEU A 353 -7.43 -13.21 -8.22
CA LEU A 353 -7.59 -12.83 -9.62
C LEU A 353 -9.02 -12.99 -10.11
N ARG A 354 -9.73 -14.00 -9.59
CA ARG A 354 -11.16 -14.25 -9.86
C ARG A 354 -12.11 -13.11 -9.50
N SER A 355 -11.65 -12.13 -8.73
CA SER A 355 -12.40 -10.91 -8.41
C SER A 355 -12.12 -9.73 -9.35
N LEU A 356 -11.27 -9.90 -10.39
CA LEU A 356 -10.83 -8.84 -11.32
C LEU A 356 -11.23 -9.06 -12.79
N TYR A 357 -12.12 -10.01 -13.06
CA TYR A 357 -12.65 -10.23 -14.42
C TYR A 357 -14.12 -10.61 -14.41
N SER A 358 -14.79 -10.42 -15.54
CA SER A 358 -16.22 -10.67 -15.68
C SER A 358 -16.56 -12.15 -15.73
N ALA A 359 -17.60 -12.54 -14.98
CA ALA A 359 -18.12 -13.89 -15.04
C ALA A 359 -18.73 -14.24 -16.41
N ASN A 360 -19.24 -13.26 -17.18
CA ASN A 360 -20.01 -13.51 -18.39
C ASN A 360 -19.53 -12.76 -19.65
N VAL A 361 -18.47 -11.96 -19.54
CA VAL A 361 -17.81 -11.30 -20.68
C VAL A 361 -16.36 -11.79 -20.77
N THR A 362 -16.03 -12.52 -21.84
CA THR A 362 -14.87 -13.41 -21.92
C THR A 362 -13.52 -12.71 -22.07
N ASN A 363 -13.50 -11.44 -22.45
CA ASN A 363 -12.28 -10.64 -22.62
C ASN A 363 -12.32 -9.32 -21.83
N LEU A 364 -13.12 -9.29 -20.74
CA LEU A 364 -13.28 -8.12 -19.89
C LEU A 364 -12.70 -8.35 -18.49
N HIS A 365 -11.72 -7.53 -18.17
CA HIS A 365 -11.20 -7.32 -16.82
C HIS A 365 -11.81 -6.05 -16.20
N PHE A 366 -11.71 -5.92 -14.88
CA PHE A 366 -12.02 -4.68 -14.18
C PHE A 366 -11.14 -4.50 -12.96
N ALA A 367 -10.79 -3.25 -12.66
CA ALA A 367 -9.96 -2.89 -11.52
C ALA A 367 -10.34 -1.53 -10.95
N GLY A 368 -10.18 -1.39 -9.63
CA GLY A 368 -10.52 -0.18 -8.90
C GLY A 368 -11.79 -0.38 -8.06
N ARG A 369 -12.73 0.57 -8.14
CA ARG A 369 -13.94 0.59 -7.32
C ARG A 369 -15.08 -0.30 -7.82
N ASN A 370 -14.87 -1.02 -8.91
CA ASN A 370 -15.87 -1.82 -9.61
C ASN A 370 -15.58 -3.33 -9.53
N ILE A 371 -14.60 -3.76 -8.71
CA ILE A 371 -14.23 -5.16 -8.56
C ILE A 371 -15.34 -6.01 -7.91
N SER A 372 -15.14 -7.32 -7.94
CA SER A 372 -16.11 -8.26 -7.37
C SER A 372 -15.95 -8.41 -5.85
N ALA A 373 -16.82 -7.69 -5.13
CA ALA A 373 -16.89 -7.68 -3.68
C ALA A 373 -18.33 -7.37 -3.22
N THR A 374 -18.71 -7.84 -2.03
CA THR A 374 -19.90 -7.37 -1.31
C THR A 374 -19.76 -5.88 -0.96
N HIS A 375 -20.86 -5.20 -0.66
CA HIS A 375 -20.82 -3.81 -0.18
C HIS A 375 -19.95 -3.66 1.08
N VAL A 376 -20.01 -4.64 1.99
CA VAL A 376 -19.22 -4.61 3.22
C VAL A 376 -17.74 -4.74 2.89
N ALA A 377 -17.35 -5.75 2.12
CA ALA A 377 -15.95 -5.96 1.73
C ALA A 377 -15.38 -4.82 0.89
N PHE A 378 -16.23 -4.23 0.04
CA PHE A 378 -15.92 -3.05 -0.74
C PHE A 378 -15.42 -1.88 0.11
N GLY A 379 -15.91 -1.75 1.36
CA GLY A 379 -15.46 -0.75 2.32
C GLY A 379 -13.93 -0.71 2.51
N ALA A 380 -13.25 -1.86 2.41
CA ALA A 380 -11.79 -1.96 2.56
C ALA A 380 -11.02 -1.96 1.24
N THR A 381 -11.61 -2.49 0.16
CA THR A 381 -10.90 -2.67 -1.14
C THR A 381 -10.89 -1.41 -1.99
N ARG A 382 -11.84 -0.48 -1.80
CA ARG A 382 -12.03 0.74 -2.61
C ARG A 382 -10.96 1.82 -2.49
N VAL A 383 -10.02 1.67 -1.55
CA VAL A 383 -9.03 2.71 -1.22
C VAL A 383 -8.01 2.81 -2.36
N MET A 384 -7.51 4.02 -2.63
CA MET A 384 -6.88 4.32 -3.92
C MET A 384 -5.55 3.61 -4.18
N ALA A 385 -4.72 3.38 -3.16
CA ALA A 385 -3.51 2.58 -3.35
C ALA A 385 -3.82 1.09 -3.55
N THR A 386 -4.82 0.55 -2.83
CA THR A 386 -5.36 -0.78 -3.13
C THR A 386 -5.89 -0.85 -4.57
N CYS A 387 -6.64 0.14 -5.03
CA CYS A 387 -7.09 0.22 -6.42
C CYS A 387 -5.92 0.22 -7.42
N ALA A 388 -4.79 0.84 -7.07
CA ALA A 388 -3.59 0.84 -7.89
C ALA A 388 -2.96 -0.57 -7.99
N THR A 389 -2.88 -1.32 -6.88
CA THR A 389 -2.37 -2.70 -6.88
C THR A 389 -3.27 -3.63 -7.68
N LEU A 390 -4.60 -3.45 -7.58
CA LEU A 390 -5.58 -4.15 -8.41
C LEU A 390 -5.39 -3.85 -9.90
N GLY A 391 -5.09 -2.58 -10.22
CA GLY A 391 -4.78 -2.13 -11.56
C GLY A 391 -3.55 -2.82 -12.15
N GLU A 392 -2.43 -2.78 -11.43
CA GLU A 392 -1.19 -3.47 -11.82
C GLU A 392 -1.41 -4.97 -12.06
N ALA A 393 -2.17 -5.64 -11.18
CA ALA A 393 -2.53 -7.05 -11.33
C ALA A 393 -3.40 -7.32 -12.56
N ALA A 394 -4.46 -6.52 -12.78
CA ALA A 394 -5.34 -6.69 -13.93
C ALA A 394 -4.63 -6.39 -15.26
N GLY A 395 -3.78 -5.36 -15.31
CA GLY A 395 -2.96 -5.04 -16.48
C GLY A 395 -1.96 -6.15 -16.82
N THR A 396 -1.31 -6.70 -15.80
CA THR A 396 -0.43 -7.87 -15.93
C THR A 396 -1.18 -9.09 -16.47
N ALA A 397 -2.35 -9.41 -15.88
CA ALA A 397 -3.18 -10.51 -16.32
C ALA A 397 -3.66 -10.34 -17.78
N ALA A 398 -4.09 -9.14 -18.17
CA ALA A 398 -4.49 -8.85 -19.54
C ALA A 398 -3.33 -9.02 -20.54
N ALA A 399 -2.13 -8.57 -20.18
CA ALA A 399 -0.95 -8.74 -21.02
C ALA A 399 -0.56 -10.22 -21.22
N LEU A 400 -0.73 -11.04 -20.20
CA LEU A 400 -0.55 -12.50 -20.28
C LEU A 400 -1.67 -13.17 -21.09
N CYS A 401 -2.93 -12.74 -20.94
CA CYS A 401 -4.03 -13.22 -21.76
C CYS A 401 -3.76 -13.00 -23.26
N VAL A 402 -3.25 -11.82 -23.64
CA VAL A 402 -2.86 -11.52 -25.02
C VAL A 402 -1.71 -12.43 -25.49
N ALA A 403 -0.71 -12.65 -24.63
CA ALA A 403 0.49 -13.43 -24.94
C ALA A 403 0.16 -14.91 -25.17
N GLU A 404 -0.60 -15.49 -24.25
CA GLU A 404 -0.92 -16.93 -24.22
C GLU A 404 -2.17 -17.26 -25.05
N GLY A 405 -2.91 -16.25 -25.52
CA GLY A 405 -4.18 -16.47 -26.23
C GLY A 405 -5.27 -17.03 -25.32
N LEU A 406 -5.27 -16.63 -24.04
CA LEU A 406 -6.21 -17.09 -23.02
C LEU A 406 -7.25 -16.02 -22.70
N THR A 407 -8.42 -16.45 -22.23
CA THR A 407 -9.36 -15.57 -21.52
C THR A 407 -8.90 -15.33 -20.07
N PRO A 408 -9.38 -14.27 -19.39
CA PRO A 408 -9.07 -14.02 -17.99
C PRO A 408 -9.42 -15.18 -17.08
N ARG A 409 -10.57 -15.83 -17.34
CA ARG A 409 -11.03 -17.02 -16.64
C ARG A 409 -10.05 -18.18 -16.80
N GLN A 410 -9.67 -18.51 -18.04
CA GLN A 410 -8.71 -19.59 -18.31
C GLN A 410 -7.36 -19.31 -17.65
N LEU A 411 -6.88 -18.07 -17.72
CA LEU A 411 -5.63 -17.68 -17.05
C LEU A 411 -5.72 -17.92 -15.53
N ALA A 412 -6.83 -17.53 -14.90
CA ALA A 412 -7.02 -17.70 -13.46
C ALA A 412 -7.18 -19.17 -13.02
N THR A 413 -7.85 -20.01 -13.81
CA THR A 413 -8.12 -21.40 -13.44
C THR A 413 -7.03 -22.37 -13.87
N GLU A 414 -6.36 -22.11 -14.99
CA GLU A 414 -5.40 -23.05 -15.59
C GLU A 414 -3.94 -22.65 -15.32
N ARG A 415 -3.64 -21.35 -15.21
CA ARG A 415 -2.27 -20.81 -15.13
C ARG A 415 -2.08 -19.65 -14.12
N PRO A 416 -2.68 -19.67 -12.91
CA PRO A 416 -2.56 -18.55 -11.95
C PRO A 416 -1.11 -18.30 -11.49
N GLU A 417 -0.26 -19.32 -11.53
CA GLU A 417 1.17 -19.21 -11.22
C GLU A 417 1.91 -18.27 -12.18
N LEU A 418 1.50 -18.18 -13.44
CA LEU A 418 2.12 -17.30 -14.42
C LEU A 418 1.94 -15.83 -14.03
N VAL A 419 0.75 -15.47 -13.55
CA VAL A 419 0.43 -14.13 -13.08
C VAL A 419 1.25 -13.80 -11.83
N ARG A 420 1.25 -14.69 -10.83
CA ARG A 420 2.00 -14.49 -9.57
C ARG A 420 3.50 -14.34 -9.81
N ARG A 421 4.10 -15.17 -10.68
CA ARG A 421 5.52 -15.07 -11.06
C ARG A 421 5.81 -13.74 -11.76
N THR A 422 4.95 -13.33 -12.69
CA THR A 422 5.14 -12.06 -13.41
C THR A 422 5.05 -10.86 -12.46
N LEU A 423 4.11 -10.87 -11.51
CA LEU A 423 4.00 -9.86 -10.47
C LEU A 423 5.26 -9.79 -9.58
N LEU A 424 5.79 -10.93 -9.14
CA LEU A 424 7.06 -10.99 -8.42
C LEU A 424 8.27 -10.57 -9.26
N ARG A 425 8.25 -10.79 -10.59
CA ARG A 425 9.27 -10.23 -11.49
C ARG A 425 9.21 -8.70 -11.55
N GLN A 426 8.04 -8.12 -11.29
CA GLN A 426 7.80 -6.67 -11.36
C GLN A 426 7.90 -5.95 -9.99
N ASP A 427 8.20 -6.68 -8.90
CA ASP A 427 8.13 -6.17 -7.51
C ASP A 427 6.73 -5.64 -7.13
N ALA A 428 5.70 -6.16 -7.81
CA ALA A 428 4.32 -5.78 -7.57
C ALA A 428 3.88 -6.07 -6.12
N SER A 429 2.82 -5.40 -5.70
CA SER A 429 2.27 -5.49 -4.34
C SER A 429 1.59 -6.83 -4.06
N VAL A 430 2.38 -7.90 -3.89
CA VAL A 430 1.95 -9.23 -3.45
C VAL A 430 2.71 -9.64 -2.18
N ILE A 431 2.01 -10.29 -1.25
CA ILE A 431 2.56 -10.72 0.05
C ILE A 431 2.38 -12.23 0.20
N GLY A 432 3.37 -12.88 0.81
CA GLY A 432 3.32 -14.31 1.11
C GLY A 432 3.51 -15.25 -0.08
N ILE A 433 3.94 -14.73 -1.24
CA ILE A 433 4.27 -15.53 -2.43
C ILE A 433 5.80 -15.63 -2.55
N ALA A 434 6.32 -16.86 -2.47
CA ALA A 434 7.75 -17.11 -2.68
C ALA A 434 8.11 -17.03 -4.17
N ASP A 435 9.34 -16.62 -4.47
CA ASP A 435 9.84 -16.70 -5.84
C ASP A 435 10.09 -18.16 -6.22
N GLU A 436 9.15 -18.71 -6.98
CA GLU A 436 9.20 -20.08 -7.52
C GLU A 436 9.50 -20.12 -9.03
N ASP A 437 10.03 -19.03 -9.58
CA ASP A 437 10.33 -18.93 -10.99
C ASP A 437 11.49 -19.84 -11.40
N PRO A 438 11.29 -20.79 -12.35
CA PRO A 438 12.36 -21.65 -12.85
C PRO A 438 13.37 -20.90 -13.73
N ASP A 439 12.99 -19.76 -14.33
CA ASP A 439 13.89 -18.99 -15.21
C ASP A 439 14.85 -18.09 -14.39
N ASN A 440 14.56 -17.90 -13.10
CA ASN A 440 15.44 -17.17 -12.20
C ASN A 440 16.66 -18.04 -11.83
N LEU A 441 17.70 -17.97 -12.65
CA LEU A 441 18.95 -18.72 -12.51
C LEU A 441 19.68 -18.42 -11.20
N ALA A 442 19.43 -17.28 -10.55
CA ALA A 442 20.02 -16.97 -9.25
C ALA A 442 19.67 -18.03 -8.21
N ARG A 443 18.47 -18.65 -8.28
CA ARG A 443 18.01 -19.70 -7.36
C ARG A 443 18.83 -21.00 -7.44
N THR A 444 19.57 -21.18 -8.53
CA THR A 444 20.48 -22.33 -8.73
C THR A 444 21.92 -22.00 -8.33
N ALA A 445 22.20 -20.76 -7.94
CA ALA A 445 23.53 -20.33 -7.51
C ALA A 445 23.75 -20.64 -6.03
N ARG A 446 24.99 -20.92 -5.67
CA ARG A 446 25.46 -20.78 -4.29
C ARG A 446 25.57 -19.29 -3.97
N VAL A 447 24.88 -18.85 -2.92
CA VAL A 447 24.85 -17.42 -2.54
C VAL A 447 25.83 -17.18 -1.39
N THR A 448 26.69 -16.17 -1.53
CA THR A 448 27.62 -15.73 -0.48
C THR A 448 27.65 -14.21 -0.41
N ALA A 449 28.08 -13.65 0.72
CA ALA A 449 28.26 -12.20 0.88
C ALA A 449 29.56 -11.88 1.62
N SER A 450 29.99 -10.62 1.53
CA SER A 450 31.10 -10.08 2.35
C SER A 450 30.84 -10.25 3.84
N SER A 451 29.60 -9.97 4.27
CA SER A 451 29.14 -10.07 5.64
C SER A 451 27.60 -10.11 5.69
N TRP A 452 27.03 -10.38 6.86
CA TRP A 452 25.60 -10.17 7.11
C TRP A 452 25.33 -9.88 8.59
N LEU A 453 24.15 -9.37 8.91
CA LEU A 453 23.69 -9.13 10.27
C LEU A 453 23.45 -10.47 11.01
N THR A 454 24.38 -10.83 11.90
CA THR A 454 24.30 -12.06 12.72
C THR A 454 23.76 -11.81 14.13
N ARG A 455 23.85 -10.57 14.65
CA ARG A 455 23.47 -10.26 16.03
C ARG A 455 22.30 -9.28 16.06
N LEU A 456 21.17 -9.72 16.62
CA LEU A 456 20.01 -8.87 16.88
C LEU A 456 20.20 -8.13 18.20
N ALA A 457 20.58 -6.86 18.13
CA ALA A 457 20.73 -6.00 19.29
C ALA A 457 20.50 -4.54 18.95
N ALA A 458 19.98 -3.80 19.92
CA ALA A 458 19.93 -2.34 19.92
C ALA A 458 20.58 -1.87 21.23
N GLU A 459 21.74 -1.22 21.14
CA GLU A 459 22.52 -0.82 22.30
C GLU A 459 22.74 0.70 22.34
N PRO A 460 22.75 1.32 23.54
CA PRO A 460 23.16 2.71 23.68
C PRO A 460 24.53 2.98 23.06
N ALA A 461 24.61 4.04 22.26
CA ALA A 461 25.86 4.54 21.70
C ALA A 461 26.13 5.96 22.21
N PRO A 462 27.38 6.48 22.18
CA PRO A 462 27.69 7.84 22.64
C PRO A 462 26.86 8.94 21.96
N ASP A 463 26.54 8.76 20.67
CA ASP A 463 25.70 9.64 19.85
C ASP A 463 24.19 9.36 19.98
N ALA A 464 23.81 8.22 20.54
CA ALA A 464 22.43 7.79 20.75
C ALA A 464 22.31 7.02 22.08
N PRO A 465 22.44 7.70 23.24
CA PRO A 465 22.49 7.03 24.56
C PRO A 465 21.14 6.43 24.99
N GLY A 466 20.05 6.79 24.31
CA GLY A 466 18.70 6.41 24.69
C GLY A 466 18.14 7.24 25.84
N ALA A 467 16.84 7.08 26.07
CA ALA A 467 16.13 7.72 27.17
C ALA A 467 15.25 6.72 27.92
N PRO A 468 15.05 6.88 29.23
CA PRO A 468 14.08 6.08 29.97
C PRO A 468 12.68 6.26 29.39
N TYR A 469 12.01 5.15 29.06
CA TYR A 469 10.61 5.09 28.67
C TYR A 469 9.82 4.38 29.78
N PRO A 470 9.01 5.12 30.57
CA PRO A 470 8.29 4.57 31.71
C PRO A 470 7.43 3.37 31.35
N LEU A 471 7.53 2.31 32.15
CA LEU A 471 6.78 1.06 31.96
C LEU A 471 5.41 1.13 32.64
N THR A 472 4.67 2.20 32.35
CA THR A 472 3.31 2.46 32.88
C THR A 472 2.22 1.69 32.13
N ARG A 473 2.60 0.96 31.08
CA ARG A 473 1.76 0.17 30.19
C ARG A 473 2.59 -0.99 29.63
N ASP A 474 1.92 -1.98 29.05
CA ASP A 474 2.60 -3.07 28.37
C ASP A 474 3.34 -2.54 27.13
N LEU A 475 4.59 -2.96 26.96
CA LEU A 475 5.44 -2.64 25.81
C LEU A 475 5.83 -3.94 25.12
N ALA A 476 6.17 -3.86 23.83
CA ALA A 476 6.61 -5.04 23.12
C ALA A 476 7.69 -4.78 22.08
N LEU A 477 8.46 -5.82 21.78
CA LEU A 477 9.42 -5.91 20.70
C LEU A 477 9.02 -7.05 19.78
N LEU A 478 8.75 -6.76 18.52
CA LEU A 478 8.71 -7.78 17.48
C LEU A 478 10.14 -8.07 17.03
N LEU A 479 10.54 -9.34 17.05
CA LEU A 479 11.86 -9.82 16.67
C LEU A 479 11.73 -10.98 15.67
N PRO A 480 12.62 -11.08 14.66
CA PRO A 480 12.70 -12.28 13.84
C PRO A 480 13.41 -13.40 14.61
N VAL A 481 12.82 -14.59 14.61
CA VAL A 481 13.35 -15.79 15.26
C VAL A 481 13.80 -16.78 14.19
N ASP A 482 15.12 -16.89 14.04
CA ASP A 482 15.75 -17.79 13.08
C ASP A 482 17.21 -18.07 13.46
N PRO A 483 17.59 -19.29 13.88
CA PRO A 483 16.73 -20.47 14.09
C PRO A 483 16.03 -20.50 15.46
N ALA A 484 16.53 -19.75 16.44
CA ALA A 484 16.11 -19.84 17.84
C ALA A 484 16.17 -18.48 18.55
N LEU A 485 15.47 -18.39 19.69
CA LEU A 485 15.53 -17.27 20.62
C LEU A 485 15.62 -17.83 22.05
N ASP A 486 16.85 -17.99 22.53
CA ASP A 486 17.15 -18.55 23.85
C ASP A 486 16.98 -17.49 24.94
N THR A 487 17.55 -16.31 24.72
CA THR A 487 17.43 -15.20 25.68
C THR A 487 17.24 -13.86 25.00
N VAL A 488 16.60 -12.94 25.72
CA VAL A 488 16.63 -11.51 25.41
C VAL A 488 17.08 -10.76 26.66
N ASP A 489 18.23 -10.09 26.58
CA ASP A 489 18.63 -9.11 27.57
C ASP A 489 17.91 -7.80 27.27
N LEU A 490 17.28 -7.21 28.28
CA LEU A 490 16.62 -5.91 28.21
C LEU A 490 17.37 -4.91 29.09
N LEU A 491 17.54 -3.68 28.62
CA LEU A 491 18.13 -2.60 29.42
C LEU A 491 17.02 -1.85 30.16
N VAL A 492 17.02 -1.98 31.50
CA VAL A 492 15.92 -1.52 32.35
C VAL A 492 16.44 -0.61 33.47
N HIS A 493 15.78 0.53 33.67
CA HIS A 493 15.88 1.30 34.90
C HIS A 493 14.92 0.73 35.93
N GLY A 494 15.44 0.34 37.08
CA GLY A 494 14.67 -0.05 38.24
C GLY A 494 14.16 1.14 39.05
N ALA A 495 13.33 0.83 40.05
CA ALA A 495 12.72 1.82 40.92
C ALA A 495 13.77 2.59 41.74
N PRO A 496 13.61 3.92 41.93
CA PRO A 496 14.54 4.75 42.71
C PRO A 496 14.34 4.62 44.24
N ASP A 497 13.65 3.57 44.70
CA ASP A 497 13.29 3.36 46.11
C ASP A 497 14.19 2.33 46.82
N GLY A 498 15.27 1.90 46.17
CA GLY A 498 16.24 0.94 46.70
C GLY A 498 15.73 -0.50 46.76
N ARG A 499 14.56 -0.82 46.18
CA ARG A 499 13.99 -2.17 46.16
C ARG A 499 13.94 -2.74 44.74
N SER A 500 14.33 -4.00 44.59
CA SER A 500 14.17 -4.73 43.34
C SER A 500 12.68 -4.91 42.97
N ARG A 501 12.41 -5.08 41.68
CA ARG A 501 11.08 -5.40 41.15
C ARG A 501 11.12 -6.71 40.38
N GLU A 502 10.00 -7.42 40.33
CA GLU A 502 9.83 -8.55 39.41
C GLU A 502 9.15 -8.04 38.14
N LEU A 503 9.83 -8.20 37.02
CA LEU A 503 9.34 -7.82 35.71
C LEU A 503 8.85 -9.08 34.99
N THR A 504 7.59 -9.07 34.55
CA THR A 504 7.00 -10.16 33.76
C THR A 504 7.26 -9.93 32.28
N VAL A 505 7.83 -10.95 31.63
CA VAL A 505 8.14 -10.96 30.21
C VAL A 505 7.46 -12.17 29.57
N GLU A 506 6.80 -11.96 28.44
CA GLU A 506 6.05 -13.00 27.74
C GLU A 506 6.48 -13.07 26.29
N LEU A 507 6.41 -14.26 25.70
CA LEU A 507 6.63 -14.46 24.28
C LEU A 507 5.32 -14.84 23.61
N TRP A 508 5.04 -14.20 22.49
CA TRP A 508 3.82 -14.37 21.70
C TRP A 508 4.16 -14.65 20.23
N GLY A 509 3.38 -15.53 19.61
CA GLY A 509 3.30 -15.70 18.16
C GLY A 509 2.39 -14.67 17.52
N THR A 510 2.50 -14.52 16.21
CA THR A 510 1.73 -13.53 15.42
C THR A 510 0.44 -14.08 14.82
N GLY A 511 0.11 -15.37 15.01
CA GLY A 511 -1.01 -16.05 14.34
C GLY A 511 -0.72 -16.31 12.86
N HIS A 512 -0.56 -15.23 12.08
CA HIS A 512 -0.21 -15.25 10.66
C HIS A 512 1.16 -14.60 10.41
N PRO A 513 1.91 -15.01 9.36
CA PRO A 513 3.22 -14.46 9.07
C PRO A 513 3.22 -12.96 8.69
N GLU A 514 2.12 -12.45 8.16
CA GLU A 514 1.91 -11.03 7.81
C GLU A 514 1.51 -10.15 9.01
N ASN A 515 1.18 -10.74 10.15
CA ASN A 515 0.73 -10.00 11.33
C ASN A 515 1.93 -9.49 12.15
N ALA A 516 1.74 -8.35 12.80
CA ALA A 516 2.71 -7.72 13.68
C ALA A 516 2.12 -7.39 15.05
N VAL A 517 1.24 -8.27 15.54
CA VAL A 517 0.51 -8.15 16.81
C VAL A 517 0.62 -9.46 17.60
N PRO A 518 0.60 -9.43 18.95
CA PRO A 518 0.69 -10.64 19.75
C PRO A 518 -0.67 -11.36 19.76
N VAL A 519 -0.73 -12.53 19.12
CA VAL A 519 -1.95 -13.33 18.96
C VAL A 519 -1.90 -14.57 19.85
N ASP A 520 -0.88 -15.41 19.67
CA ASP A 520 -0.77 -16.70 20.35
C ASP A 520 0.19 -16.61 21.52
N HIS A 521 -0.26 -16.75 22.75
CA HIS A 521 0.64 -16.81 23.90
C HIS A 521 1.50 -18.09 23.83
N LEU A 522 2.82 -17.96 23.93
CA LEU A 522 3.75 -19.09 23.87
C LEU A 522 4.31 -19.43 25.25
N LEU A 523 4.80 -18.43 25.99
CA LEU A 523 5.35 -18.62 27.33
C LEU A 523 5.40 -17.32 28.15
N THR A 524 5.60 -17.47 29.46
CA THR A 524 5.82 -16.38 30.43
C THR A 524 7.05 -16.68 31.27
N THR A 525 7.89 -15.68 31.50
CA THR A 525 9.01 -15.71 32.46
C THR A 525 9.01 -14.45 33.31
N THR A 526 9.71 -14.48 34.45
CA THR A 526 9.95 -13.31 35.29
C THR A 526 11.44 -13.04 35.40
N VAL A 527 11.80 -11.76 35.49
CA VAL A 527 13.18 -11.31 35.69
C VAL A 527 13.25 -10.33 36.85
N THR A 528 14.25 -10.46 37.72
CA THR A 528 14.46 -9.51 38.82
C THR A 528 15.20 -8.29 38.31
N VAL A 529 14.59 -7.12 38.44
CA VAL A 529 15.17 -5.82 38.11
C VAL A 529 15.75 -5.20 39.38
N PRO A 530 17.08 -4.98 39.48
CA PRO A 530 17.68 -4.27 40.61
C PRO A 530 17.18 -2.80 40.69
N PRO A 531 17.20 -2.15 41.87
CA PRO A 531 16.87 -0.73 41.98
C PRO A 531 17.86 0.14 41.20
N ASP A 532 17.43 1.37 40.90
CA ASP A 532 18.18 2.33 40.09
C ASP A 532 18.58 1.73 38.72
N GLY A 533 19.68 2.19 38.10
CA GLY A 533 20.18 1.62 36.85
C GLY A 533 20.64 2.68 35.85
N PRO A 534 20.76 2.31 34.56
CA PRO A 534 20.16 1.13 33.93
C PRO A 534 20.94 -0.19 34.15
N HIS A 535 20.23 -1.32 34.15
CA HIS A 535 20.79 -2.67 34.28
C HIS A 535 20.36 -3.56 33.10
N TRP A 536 21.25 -4.43 32.63
CA TRP A 536 20.88 -5.51 31.71
C TRP A 536 20.25 -6.65 32.51
N VAL A 537 19.00 -7.01 32.19
CA VAL A 537 18.29 -8.14 32.78
C VAL A 537 17.92 -9.16 31.71
N THR A 538 18.16 -10.44 31.98
CA THR A 538 18.02 -11.52 30.98
C THR A 538 16.70 -12.25 31.14
N ALA A 539 15.83 -12.13 30.14
CA ALA A 539 14.66 -13.01 29.98
C ALA A 539 15.11 -14.31 29.27
N ARG A 540 14.90 -15.45 29.91
CA ARG A 540 15.16 -16.78 29.33
C ARG A 540 13.87 -17.32 28.70
N LEU A 541 13.96 -17.71 27.44
CA LEU A 541 12.81 -18.05 26.60
C LEU A 541 12.96 -19.47 26.02
N ASP A 542 14.18 -19.89 25.66
CA ASP A 542 14.47 -21.23 25.09
C ASP A 542 13.52 -21.61 23.93
N HIS A 543 13.18 -20.65 23.06
CA HIS A 543 12.17 -20.81 22.01
C HIS A 543 12.80 -21.20 20.66
N HIS A 544 12.55 -22.44 20.22
CA HIS A 544 13.11 -23.01 18.99
C HIS A 544 11.97 -23.38 18.03
N PRO A 545 11.49 -22.45 17.18
CA PRO A 545 10.43 -22.76 16.23
C PRO A 545 10.92 -23.69 15.11
N ASP A 546 10.04 -24.58 14.62
CA ASP A 546 10.36 -25.48 13.49
C ASP A 546 10.69 -24.74 12.19
N THR A 547 10.18 -23.52 12.06
CA THR A 547 10.34 -22.66 10.89
C THR A 547 10.60 -21.23 11.33
N SER A 548 11.46 -20.52 10.60
CA SER A 548 11.70 -19.09 10.79
C SER A 548 10.39 -18.32 10.85
N ARG A 549 10.22 -17.50 11.89
CA ARG A 549 9.00 -16.71 12.12
C ARG A 549 9.33 -15.44 12.91
N ASN A 550 8.41 -14.47 12.89
CA ASN A 550 8.44 -13.38 13.86
C ASN A 550 7.85 -13.85 15.19
N ALA A 551 8.38 -13.33 16.30
CA ALA A 551 7.79 -13.45 17.62
C ALA A 551 7.75 -12.07 18.29
N ILE A 552 6.84 -11.91 19.25
CA ILE A 552 6.64 -10.66 19.97
C ILE A 552 6.93 -10.88 21.45
N LEU A 553 7.96 -10.19 21.94
CA LEU A 553 8.31 -10.14 23.34
C LEU A 553 7.49 -9.04 24.02
N VAL A 554 6.52 -9.41 24.85
CA VAL A 554 5.70 -8.47 25.63
C VAL A 554 6.33 -8.30 27.01
N VAL A 555 6.65 -7.06 27.36
CA VAL A 555 7.11 -6.65 28.69
C VAL A 555 5.93 -6.01 29.41
N ARG A 556 5.44 -6.64 30.48
CA ARG A 556 4.28 -6.17 31.23
C ARG A 556 4.57 -4.88 32.00
N ALA A 557 3.56 -4.04 32.16
CA ALA A 557 3.63 -2.84 32.98
C ALA A 557 4.23 -3.14 34.37
N CYS A 558 5.20 -2.34 34.81
CA CYS A 558 5.84 -2.48 36.12
C CYS A 558 6.14 -1.10 36.70
N THR A 559 5.44 -0.73 37.77
CA THR A 559 5.49 0.61 38.37
C THR A 559 6.91 1.01 38.77
N ASP A 560 7.23 2.29 38.55
CA ASP A 560 8.53 2.91 38.84
C ASP A 560 9.73 2.32 38.06
N THR A 561 9.49 1.50 37.03
CA THR A 561 10.54 1.02 36.12
C THR A 561 10.41 1.65 34.74
N ALA A 562 11.48 1.59 33.96
CA ALA A 562 11.48 2.07 32.58
C ALA A 562 12.40 1.23 31.69
N LEU A 563 11.98 0.95 30.46
CA LEU A 563 12.89 0.43 29.43
C LEU A 563 13.72 1.59 28.86
N VAL A 564 14.92 1.32 28.36
CA VAL A 564 15.68 2.34 27.60
C VAL A 564 15.22 2.35 26.15
N LEU A 565 14.65 3.45 25.68
CA LEU A 565 14.25 3.65 24.29
C LEU A 565 15.37 4.35 23.52
N LEU A 566 15.79 3.76 22.41
CA LEU A 566 16.84 4.27 21.54
C LEU A 566 16.24 4.94 20.31
N PRO A 567 16.77 6.11 19.87
CA PRO A 567 16.30 6.81 18.68
C PRO A 567 16.90 6.21 17.40
N VAL A 568 16.99 4.88 17.32
CA VAL A 568 17.58 4.16 16.19
C VAL A 568 16.64 3.08 15.70
N ARG A 569 16.58 2.92 14.37
CA ARG A 569 15.93 1.78 13.72
C ARG A 569 16.83 0.55 13.85
N THR A 570 16.23 -0.59 14.16
CA THR A 570 16.88 -1.90 14.17
C THR A 570 16.23 -2.74 13.08
N ASP A 571 17.03 -3.30 12.17
CA ASP A 571 16.51 -4.05 11.02
C ASP A 571 15.64 -5.22 11.47
N GLY A 572 14.46 -5.37 10.85
CA GLY A 572 13.52 -6.46 11.15
C GLY A 572 12.83 -6.37 12.52
N VAL A 573 13.05 -5.30 13.29
CA VAL A 573 12.52 -5.15 14.66
C VAL A 573 11.53 -3.98 14.73
N LEU A 574 10.41 -4.19 15.43
CA LEU A 574 9.44 -3.14 15.72
C LEU A 574 9.23 -2.99 17.21
N ALA A 575 9.27 -1.74 17.70
CA ALA A 575 8.79 -1.40 19.03
C ALA A 575 7.28 -1.12 18.99
N LEU A 576 6.55 -1.71 19.93
CA LEU A 576 5.12 -1.55 20.09
C LEU A 576 4.80 -1.12 21.52
N ARG A 577 3.69 -0.40 21.67
CA ARG A 577 3.08 -0.12 22.98
C ARG A 577 1.62 -0.55 22.95
N ARG A 578 1.13 -1.05 24.07
CA ARG A 578 -0.30 -1.30 24.23
C ARG A 578 -1.03 0.01 24.47
N LYS A 579 -2.17 0.18 23.83
CA LYS A 579 -3.09 1.30 24.02
C LYS A 579 -3.66 1.24 25.44
N VAL A 580 -3.77 2.39 26.08
CA VAL A 580 -4.42 2.56 27.39
C VAL A 580 -5.48 3.64 27.33
N GLU A 581 -6.36 3.69 28.34
CA GLU A 581 -7.37 4.74 28.47
C GLU A 581 -6.72 6.14 28.40
N GLY A 582 -7.30 7.03 27.59
CA GLY A 582 -6.79 8.38 27.35
C GLY A 582 -5.80 8.52 26.18
N ASP A 583 -5.29 7.42 25.61
CA ASP A 583 -4.54 7.49 24.35
C ASP A 583 -5.47 7.91 23.19
N ALA A 584 -4.93 8.70 22.26
CA ALA A 584 -5.66 9.12 21.07
C ALA A 584 -6.12 7.92 20.23
N ALA A 585 -7.33 8.01 19.69
CA ALA A 585 -7.83 7.06 18.71
C ALA A 585 -7.04 7.14 17.38
N VAL A 586 -7.11 6.07 16.58
CA VAL A 586 -6.56 6.01 15.22
C VAL A 586 -7.14 7.15 14.38
N ASP A 587 -8.46 7.23 14.35
CA ASP A 587 -9.22 8.35 13.83
C ASP A 587 -10.01 8.98 14.97
N HIS A 588 -9.89 10.30 15.11
CA HIS A 588 -10.49 11.03 16.21
C HIS A 588 -12.00 11.25 16.02
N ASP A 589 -12.51 11.07 14.80
CA ASP A 589 -13.93 11.24 14.47
C ASP A 589 -14.71 9.91 14.45
N ILE A 590 -14.02 8.77 14.62
CA ILE A 590 -14.59 7.43 14.49
C ILE A 590 -14.37 6.65 15.79
N PRO A 591 -15.44 6.18 16.44
CA PRO A 591 -15.32 5.27 17.58
C PRO A 591 -14.62 3.96 17.16
N GLU A 592 -13.64 3.54 17.94
CA GLU A 592 -13.00 2.24 17.76
C GLU A 592 -13.84 1.12 18.39
N GLU A 593 -13.86 -0.06 17.76
CA GLU A 593 -14.43 -1.27 18.36
C GLU A 593 -13.38 -2.02 19.20
N ASP A 594 -13.82 -2.63 20.30
CA ASP A 594 -12.97 -3.44 21.16
C ASP A 594 -12.51 -4.74 20.48
N GLY A 595 -11.39 -5.31 20.95
CA GLY A 595 -10.93 -6.64 20.54
C GLY A 595 -10.20 -6.68 19.20
N GLN A 596 -9.71 -5.53 18.72
CA GLN A 596 -8.90 -5.42 17.50
C GLN A 596 -7.43 -5.29 17.87
N LEU A 597 -6.67 -6.39 17.83
CA LEU A 597 -5.29 -6.43 18.33
C LEU A 597 -4.38 -5.43 17.60
N VAL A 598 -4.63 -5.20 16.30
CA VAL A 598 -3.89 -4.23 15.49
C VAL A 598 -4.07 -2.78 15.92
N VAL A 599 -5.20 -2.46 16.56
CA VAL A 599 -5.51 -1.14 17.13
C VAL A 599 -5.01 -1.04 18.57
N GLU A 600 -5.14 -2.15 19.33
CA GLU A 600 -4.67 -2.25 20.71
C GLU A 600 -3.15 -2.15 20.84
N TRP A 601 -2.40 -2.79 19.95
CA TRP A 601 -0.95 -2.67 19.90
C TRP A 601 -0.58 -1.63 18.87
N GLN A 602 0.22 -0.63 19.22
CA GLN A 602 0.52 0.51 18.37
C GLN A 602 2.03 0.68 18.15
N ALA A 603 2.43 0.89 16.90
CA ALA A 603 3.79 1.34 16.53
C ALA A 603 3.87 2.88 16.45
N ARG A 604 2.74 3.58 16.51
CA ARG A 604 2.65 5.04 16.40
C ARG A 604 3.45 5.71 17.51
N GLY A 605 4.38 6.58 17.11
CA GLY A 605 5.30 7.26 18.03
C GLY A 605 6.53 6.44 18.45
N LEU A 606 6.63 5.17 18.02
CA LEU A 606 7.78 4.29 18.25
C LEU A 606 8.43 3.82 16.94
N ARG A 607 7.86 4.15 15.77
CA ARG A 607 8.46 3.87 14.46
C ARG A 607 9.88 4.39 14.39
N ARG A 608 10.77 3.57 13.83
CA ARG A 608 12.21 3.85 13.68
C ARG A 608 12.93 4.08 15.03
N GLN A 609 12.35 3.58 16.11
CA GLN A 609 12.95 3.50 17.44
C GLN A 609 12.90 2.05 17.92
N SER A 610 13.77 1.70 18.87
CA SER A 610 13.82 0.37 19.45
C SER A 610 14.07 0.48 20.95
N PHE A 611 13.42 -0.34 21.76
CA PHE A 611 13.90 -0.55 23.14
C PHE A 611 15.27 -1.22 23.08
N ALA A 612 16.15 -0.90 24.02
CA ALA A 612 17.50 -1.46 24.08
C ALA A 612 17.45 -2.94 24.49
N PHE A 613 17.97 -3.80 23.64
CA PHE A 613 17.91 -5.25 23.80
C PHE A 613 19.15 -5.95 23.22
N ARG A 614 19.40 -7.20 23.64
CA ARG A 614 20.33 -8.13 23.00
C ARG A 614 19.68 -9.52 22.96
N ALA A 615 19.50 -10.08 21.77
CA ALA A 615 18.97 -11.43 21.62
C ALA A 615 20.10 -12.45 21.42
N THR A 616 19.91 -13.66 21.94
CA THR A 616 20.78 -14.82 21.68
C THR A 616 19.94 -16.05 21.30
N PRO A 617 20.47 -17.00 20.51
CA PRO A 617 21.78 -16.99 19.86
C PRO A 617 21.86 -16.00 18.67
N ASP A 618 22.97 -16.02 17.94
CA ASP A 618 23.10 -15.31 16.67
C ASP A 618 22.00 -15.75 15.69
N THR A 619 21.49 -14.80 14.91
CA THR A 619 20.42 -15.01 13.94
C THR A 619 20.95 -15.33 12.54
N THR A 620 20.14 -16.07 11.79
CA THR A 620 20.28 -16.27 10.34
C THR A 620 19.18 -15.58 9.53
N ALA A 621 18.34 -14.76 10.17
CA ALA A 621 17.20 -14.07 9.52
C ALA A 621 17.61 -13.15 8.36
N PHE A 622 18.87 -12.71 8.30
CA PHE A 622 19.43 -11.85 7.26
C PHE A 622 20.49 -12.53 6.38
N HIS A 623 20.54 -13.87 6.41
CA HIS A 623 21.49 -14.65 5.63
C HIS A 623 21.38 -14.30 4.13
N PRO A 624 22.49 -14.25 3.37
CA PRO A 624 22.49 -13.81 1.96
C PRO A 624 21.51 -14.59 1.05
N GLU A 625 21.21 -15.85 1.34
CA GLU A 625 20.22 -16.65 0.59
C GLU A 625 18.80 -16.06 0.62
N ARG A 626 18.48 -15.25 1.64
CA ARG A 626 17.19 -14.56 1.74
C ARG A 626 16.93 -13.65 0.54
N ALA A 627 17.98 -13.10 -0.07
CA ALA A 627 17.89 -12.24 -1.22
C ALA A 627 17.66 -12.99 -2.56
N VAL A 628 17.54 -14.32 -2.59
CA VAL A 628 17.47 -15.08 -3.86
C VAL A 628 16.28 -16.06 -3.93
N GLY A 629 15.95 -16.73 -2.82
CA GLY A 629 14.92 -17.79 -2.82
C GLY A 629 13.69 -17.52 -1.94
N GLY A 630 13.58 -16.34 -1.33
CA GLY A 630 12.57 -16.01 -0.33
C GLY A 630 11.35 -15.23 -0.86
N TYR A 631 10.73 -14.49 0.05
CA TYR A 631 9.68 -13.52 -0.26
C TYR A 631 10.32 -12.15 -0.55
N GLN A 632 9.68 -11.31 -1.38
CA GLN A 632 10.21 -9.98 -1.71
C GLN A 632 9.77 -8.88 -0.74
N ARG A 633 9.20 -9.27 0.41
CA ARG A 633 8.63 -8.38 1.42
C ARG A 633 8.68 -9.07 2.78
N PRO A 634 8.65 -8.31 3.90
CA PRO A 634 8.50 -8.90 5.22
C PRO A 634 7.29 -9.84 5.29
N TYR A 635 7.55 -11.10 5.62
CA TYR A 635 6.55 -12.16 5.75
C TYR A 635 7.13 -13.26 6.64
N GLY A 636 6.64 -13.36 7.88
CA GLY A 636 7.23 -14.25 8.90
C GLY A 636 8.68 -13.91 9.25
N GLY A 637 9.16 -12.73 8.90
CA GLY A 637 10.56 -12.35 9.03
C GLY A 637 10.90 -11.19 8.09
N PRO A 638 12.15 -10.71 8.08
CA PRO A 638 12.58 -9.55 7.29
C PRO A 638 12.67 -9.86 5.79
N GLN A 639 13.00 -11.11 5.44
CA GLN A 639 13.09 -11.61 4.06
C GLN A 639 14.04 -10.79 3.18
N MET A 640 15.24 -10.51 3.70
CA MET A 640 16.26 -9.74 2.99
C MET A 640 17.67 -10.10 3.49
N TRP A 641 18.68 -9.85 2.66
CA TRP A 641 20.05 -9.72 3.12
C TRP A 641 20.25 -8.32 3.71
N SER A 642 20.81 -8.25 4.92
CA SER A 642 21.34 -7.02 5.53
C SER A 642 22.82 -7.25 5.83
N SER A 643 23.69 -6.40 5.31
CA SER A 643 25.14 -6.51 5.51
C SER A 643 25.55 -6.29 6.97
N GLY A 644 26.82 -6.56 7.30
CA GLY A 644 27.50 -6.03 8.47
C GLY A 644 27.56 -4.48 8.47
N PRO A 645 27.86 -3.84 9.62
CA PRO A 645 27.85 -2.39 9.73
C PRO A 645 29.15 -1.70 9.24
N GLU A 646 30.20 -2.47 8.89
CA GLU A 646 31.55 -1.96 8.59
C GLU A 646 32.28 -2.82 7.54
N GLY A 647 32.75 -2.19 6.46
CA GLY A 647 33.57 -2.81 5.41
C GLY A 647 33.86 -1.87 4.21
N ASP A 648 34.96 -2.11 3.48
CA ASP A 648 35.21 -1.51 2.16
C ASP A 648 34.27 -2.17 1.13
N ALA A 649 33.16 -1.51 0.78
CA ALA A 649 32.12 -1.93 -0.17
C ALA A 649 31.57 -3.36 0.04
N GLU A 650 30.35 -3.45 0.58
CA GLU A 650 29.68 -4.73 0.82
C GLU A 650 29.24 -5.40 -0.49
N TRP A 651 29.32 -6.72 -0.58
CA TRP A 651 28.93 -7.45 -1.79
C TRP A 651 28.08 -8.68 -1.51
N LEU A 652 27.17 -8.97 -2.43
CA LEU A 652 26.34 -10.17 -2.51
C LEU A 652 26.66 -10.89 -3.82
N ARG A 653 27.01 -12.18 -3.75
CA ARG A 653 27.57 -12.96 -4.86
C ARG A 653 26.77 -14.24 -5.11
N LEU A 654 26.57 -14.51 -6.39
CA LEU A 654 26.02 -15.72 -6.96
C LEU A 654 27.18 -16.49 -7.62
N ASP A 655 27.44 -17.72 -7.19
CA ASP A 655 28.38 -18.64 -7.85
C ASP A 655 27.61 -19.85 -8.40
N TRP A 656 27.74 -20.13 -9.70
CA TRP A 656 27.21 -21.34 -10.31
C TRP A 656 28.32 -22.38 -10.50
N ASP A 657 27.94 -23.65 -10.51
CA ASP A 657 28.89 -24.74 -10.79
C ASP A 657 29.33 -24.77 -12.26
N ASP A 658 28.43 -24.39 -13.17
CA ASP A 658 28.67 -24.24 -14.60
C ASP A 658 28.48 -22.78 -15.04
N GLU A 659 29.17 -22.35 -16.11
CA GLU A 659 28.93 -21.04 -16.71
C GLU A 659 27.48 -20.88 -17.16
N ARG A 660 26.92 -19.69 -16.93
CA ARG A 660 25.58 -19.30 -17.35
C ARG A 660 25.66 -18.21 -18.40
N GLU A 661 24.70 -18.23 -19.32
CA GLU A 661 24.40 -17.11 -20.22
C GLU A 661 23.34 -16.25 -19.56
N LEU A 662 23.69 -15.01 -19.22
CA LEU A 662 22.83 -14.06 -18.53
C LEU A 662 22.54 -12.87 -19.41
N ALA A 663 21.27 -12.52 -19.56
CA ALA A 663 20.82 -11.36 -20.36
C ALA A 663 20.19 -10.26 -19.50
N GLU A 664 19.71 -10.59 -18.30
CA GLU A 664 19.02 -9.63 -17.44
C GLU A 664 19.27 -9.93 -15.96
N ILE A 665 19.33 -8.88 -15.15
CA ILE A 665 19.19 -8.99 -13.71
C ILE A 665 18.08 -8.08 -13.20
N ARG A 666 17.47 -8.49 -12.08
CA ARG A 666 16.52 -7.67 -11.34
C ARG A 666 16.95 -7.56 -9.89
N LEU A 667 17.08 -6.33 -9.43
CA LEU A 667 17.46 -6.00 -8.07
C LEU A 667 16.27 -5.35 -7.37
N VAL A 668 15.94 -5.83 -6.18
CA VAL A 668 14.96 -5.20 -5.28
C VAL A 668 15.69 -4.80 -4.01
N PHE A 669 15.72 -3.50 -3.72
CA PHE A 669 16.34 -2.91 -2.54
C PHE A 669 15.30 -2.60 -1.46
N ASP A 670 15.74 -2.32 -0.24
CA ASP A 670 14.86 -1.89 0.84
C ASP A 670 14.55 -0.39 0.74
N ASP A 671 13.28 -0.03 0.72
CA ASP A 671 12.78 1.34 0.79
C ASP A 671 11.88 1.56 2.02
N ASP A 672 11.99 0.67 3.02
CA ASP A 672 11.25 0.67 4.28
C ASP A 672 9.73 0.69 4.10
N VAL A 673 9.16 -0.47 3.74
CA VAL A 673 7.71 -0.62 3.50
C VAL A 673 6.83 -0.47 4.76
N ASP A 674 7.41 -0.21 5.94
CA ASP A 674 6.66 0.24 7.13
C ASP A 674 6.38 1.76 7.12
N GLU A 675 7.25 2.53 6.47
CA GLU A 675 7.09 3.98 6.38
C GLU A 675 5.88 4.28 5.49
N TYR A 676 4.83 4.84 6.08
CA TYR A 676 3.61 5.12 5.36
C TYR A 676 3.70 6.46 4.63
N LEU A 677 3.32 6.47 3.36
CA LEU A 677 3.37 7.65 2.49
C LEU A 677 1.97 8.00 2.01
N ASN A 678 1.72 9.28 1.74
CA ASN A 678 0.53 9.72 1.00
C ASN A 678 0.89 10.87 0.05
N ASN A 679 0.11 11.03 -1.03
CA ASN A 679 0.43 11.93 -2.14
C ASN A 679 0.49 13.42 -1.76
N LEU A 680 -0.33 13.86 -0.80
CA LEU A 680 -0.40 15.27 -0.37
C LEU A 680 0.25 15.51 1.01
N HIS A 681 1.08 14.59 1.50
CA HIS A 681 1.87 14.71 2.74
C HIS A 681 1.11 15.19 3.98
N ARG A 682 -0.13 14.69 4.17
CA ARG A 682 -0.86 14.84 5.46
C ARG A 682 0.05 14.49 6.62
N HIS A 683 0.86 13.46 6.44
CA HIS A 683 1.94 13.10 7.32
C HIS A 683 3.24 13.23 6.54
N ARG A 684 4.14 14.09 7.01
CA ARG A 684 5.42 14.32 6.36
C ARG A 684 6.46 13.38 6.94
N THR A 685 6.99 12.50 6.11
CA THR A 685 8.24 11.79 6.43
C THR A 685 9.42 12.75 6.21
N PRO A 686 10.46 12.74 7.09
CA PRO A 686 11.58 13.66 6.96
C PRO A 686 12.54 13.31 5.81
N TYR A 687 12.33 12.18 5.15
CA TYR A 687 13.24 11.64 4.14
C TYR A 687 12.80 12.04 2.74
N GLU A 688 13.68 12.73 2.00
CA GLU A 688 13.47 13.00 0.57
C GLU A 688 13.63 11.70 -0.25
N VAL A 689 14.60 10.88 0.15
CA VAL A 689 14.80 9.50 -0.32
C VAL A 689 14.96 8.61 0.91
N MET A 690 14.37 7.41 0.86
CA MET A 690 14.39 6.47 1.99
C MET A 690 15.85 6.10 2.34
N PRO A 691 16.29 6.26 3.62
CA PRO A 691 17.68 6.04 4.01
C PRO A 691 18.22 4.63 3.70
N GLU A 692 17.35 3.62 3.79
CA GLU A 692 17.65 2.21 3.56
C GLU A 692 17.97 1.88 2.10
N LEU A 693 17.57 2.75 1.18
CA LEU A 693 17.72 2.48 -0.24
C LEU A 693 19.19 2.54 -0.65
N VAL A 694 19.62 1.50 -1.37
CA VAL A 694 20.95 1.45 -2.00
C VAL A 694 21.05 2.56 -3.05
N ARG A 695 22.01 3.46 -2.87
CA ARG A 695 22.23 4.65 -3.70
C ARG A 695 23.21 4.36 -4.83
N ASP A 696 24.39 3.85 -4.48
CA ASP A 696 25.49 3.61 -5.43
C ASP A 696 25.85 2.12 -5.40
N TYR A 697 25.90 1.50 -6.57
CA TYR A 697 26.24 0.09 -6.69
C TYR A 697 26.81 -0.27 -8.06
N ARG A 698 27.51 -1.41 -8.10
CA ARG A 698 28.08 -2.00 -9.30
C ARG A 698 27.67 -3.46 -9.41
N VAL A 699 27.52 -3.94 -10.64
CA VAL A 699 27.38 -5.37 -10.90
C VAL A 699 28.61 -5.83 -11.67
N GLN A 700 29.19 -6.94 -11.22
CA GLN A 700 30.41 -7.47 -11.77
C GLN A 700 30.27 -8.95 -12.11
N SER A 701 30.90 -9.38 -13.21
CA SER A 701 31.06 -10.78 -13.57
C SER A 701 32.49 -11.24 -13.32
N ARG A 702 32.66 -12.55 -13.12
CA ARG A 702 33.98 -13.19 -13.04
C ARG A 702 34.33 -13.82 -14.38
N ASP A 703 35.50 -13.50 -14.92
CA ASP A 703 36.01 -14.15 -16.13
C ASP A 703 36.63 -15.54 -15.85
N ALA A 704 37.02 -16.24 -16.92
CA ALA A 704 37.67 -17.55 -16.83
C ALA A 704 39.04 -17.52 -16.14
N ALA A 705 39.71 -16.36 -16.07
CA ALA A 705 40.96 -16.17 -15.33
C ALA A 705 40.72 -15.87 -13.83
N GLY A 706 39.47 -15.72 -13.40
CA GLY A 706 39.08 -15.41 -12.04
C GLY A 706 39.06 -13.90 -11.72
N ALA A 707 39.30 -13.03 -12.70
CA ALA A 707 39.25 -11.58 -12.52
C ALA A 707 37.81 -11.06 -12.56
N TRP A 708 37.52 -10.03 -11.75
CA TRP A 708 36.22 -9.38 -11.69
C TRP A 708 36.18 -8.18 -12.64
N HIS A 709 35.16 -8.14 -13.49
CA HIS A 709 34.91 -7.05 -14.43
C HIS A 709 33.57 -6.40 -14.15
N THR A 710 33.54 -5.06 -14.09
CA THR A 710 32.30 -4.31 -13.90
C THR A 710 31.48 -4.33 -15.18
N LEU A 711 30.26 -4.86 -15.10
CA LEU A 711 29.28 -4.86 -16.18
C LEU A 711 28.52 -3.52 -16.22
N LEU A 712 28.12 -3.01 -15.06
CA LEU A 712 27.43 -1.73 -14.94
C LEU A 712 27.72 -1.06 -13.60
N THR A 713 27.61 0.27 -13.60
CA THR A 713 27.69 1.13 -12.42
C THR A 713 26.45 2.00 -12.37
N VAL A 714 25.81 2.09 -11.21
CA VAL A 714 24.69 2.97 -10.95
C VAL A 714 25.05 3.88 -9.79
N THR A 715 24.77 5.17 -9.96
CA THR A 715 24.92 6.18 -8.92
C THR A 715 23.59 6.88 -8.70
N ASP A 716 23.36 7.37 -7.48
CA ASP A 716 22.16 8.14 -7.11
C ASP A 716 20.83 7.42 -7.42
N ASN A 717 20.78 6.11 -7.14
CA ASN A 717 19.57 5.32 -7.30
C ASN A 717 18.48 5.78 -6.31
N ARG A 718 17.29 6.11 -6.82
CA ARG A 718 16.10 6.44 -6.02
C ARG A 718 14.96 5.43 -6.16
N ARG A 719 15.20 4.28 -6.79
CA ARG A 719 14.17 3.25 -7.03
C ARG A 719 14.49 1.96 -6.31
N ARG A 720 13.44 1.38 -5.70
CA ARG A 720 13.44 0.08 -5.05
C ARG A 720 13.74 -1.05 -6.03
N HIS A 721 12.99 -1.12 -7.13
CA HIS A 721 13.14 -2.14 -8.17
C HIS A 721 13.97 -1.61 -9.35
N ARG A 722 14.99 -2.36 -9.74
CA ARG A 722 15.90 -2.04 -10.86
C ARG A 722 16.04 -3.25 -11.77
N VAL A 723 15.69 -3.05 -13.04
CA VAL A 723 15.88 -4.02 -14.12
C VAL A 723 17.07 -3.56 -14.96
N HIS A 724 18.03 -4.44 -15.20
CA HIS A 724 19.19 -4.15 -16.04
C HIS A 724 19.39 -5.25 -17.07
N THR A 725 19.48 -4.85 -18.34
CA THR A 725 20.01 -5.71 -19.40
C THR A 725 21.52 -5.86 -19.23
N LEU A 726 22.01 -7.08 -19.41
CA LEU A 726 23.42 -7.42 -19.34
C LEU A 726 23.96 -7.69 -20.75
N GLU A 727 24.99 -6.94 -21.14
CA GLU A 727 25.66 -7.09 -22.43
C GLU A 727 27.11 -7.51 -22.22
N GLY A 728 27.51 -8.58 -22.90
CA GLY A 728 28.89 -9.04 -23.00
C GLY A 728 29.73 -8.14 -23.91
N ALA A 729 31.04 -8.37 -23.93
CA ALA A 729 31.97 -7.56 -24.72
C ALA A 729 31.71 -7.64 -26.25
N ASP A 730 31.02 -8.67 -26.71
CA ASP A 730 30.60 -8.90 -28.09
C ASP A 730 29.17 -8.40 -28.38
N GLY A 731 28.50 -7.78 -27.41
CA GLY A 731 27.11 -7.36 -27.48
C GLY A 731 26.08 -8.49 -27.31
N GLY A 732 26.53 -9.71 -26.99
CA GLY A 732 25.67 -10.85 -26.65
C GLY A 732 25.39 -10.97 -25.15
N PRO A 733 24.74 -12.06 -24.70
CA PRO A 733 24.57 -12.36 -23.27
C PRO A 733 25.90 -12.49 -22.54
N VAL A 734 25.94 -12.08 -21.27
CA VAL A 734 27.12 -12.23 -20.42
C VAL A 734 27.31 -13.71 -20.06
N ARG A 735 28.44 -14.29 -20.47
CA ARG A 735 28.87 -15.63 -20.06
C ARG A 735 29.73 -15.55 -18.81
N THR A 736 29.28 -16.14 -17.71
CA THR A 736 30.05 -16.18 -16.47
C THR A 736 29.62 -17.31 -15.53
N GLY A 737 30.58 -17.82 -14.74
CA GLY A 737 30.30 -18.72 -13.62
C GLY A 737 30.02 -17.99 -12.30
N ALA A 738 30.17 -16.66 -12.22
CA ALA A 738 29.82 -15.90 -11.02
C ALA A 738 29.47 -14.43 -11.29
N LEU A 739 28.47 -13.95 -10.57
CA LEU A 739 28.00 -12.58 -10.59
C LEU A 739 28.03 -12.01 -9.17
N ARG A 740 28.43 -10.74 -8.99
CA ARG A 740 28.26 -10.07 -7.70
C ARG A 740 27.71 -8.66 -7.84
N LEU A 741 26.83 -8.31 -6.92
CA LEU A 741 26.40 -6.95 -6.63
C LEU A 741 27.35 -6.39 -5.58
N VAL A 742 27.95 -5.23 -5.84
CA VAL A 742 28.78 -4.47 -4.90
C VAL A 742 28.03 -3.20 -4.56
N VAL A 743 27.71 -2.99 -3.29
CA VAL A 743 27.05 -1.81 -2.75
C VAL A 743 28.10 -0.84 -2.24
N ASP A 744 28.20 0.30 -2.91
CA ASP A 744 29.18 1.33 -2.61
C ASP A 744 28.63 2.38 -1.62
N ALA A 745 27.31 2.66 -1.66
CA ALA A 745 26.66 3.57 -0.72
C ALA A 745 25.14 3.36 -0.62
N THR A 746 24.57 3.77 0.51
CA THR A 746 23.12 3.94 0.74
C THR A 746 22.78 5.44 0.85
N HIS A 747 21.48 5.78 0.95
CA HIS A 747 21.04 7.15 1.22
C HIS A 747 21.17 7.58 2.70
N GLY A 748 21.50 6.66 3.61
CA GLY A 748 21.71 7.00 5.02
C GLY A 748 21.74 5.80 5.98
N ALA A 749 21.33 4.61 5.56
CA ALA A 749 21.43 3.40 6.37
C ALA A 749 22.89 2.92 6.48
N ARG A 750 23.24 2.39 7.67
CA ARG A 750 24.59 1.87 7.94
C ARG A 750 24.89 0.52 7.27
N ARG A 751 23.88 -0.12 6.69
CA ARG A 751 23.95 -1.47 6.12
C ARG A 751 23.35 -1.47 4.73
N ALA A 752 23.89 -2.32 3.87
CA ALA A 752 23.30 -2.59 2.57
C ALA A 752 22.14 -3.58 2.72
N HIS A 753 20.96 -3.21 2.23
CA HIS A 753 19.78 -4.07 2.24
C HIS A 753 19.42 -4.49 0.82
N VAL A 754 19.39 -5.81 0.58
CA VAL A 754 18.93 -6.38 -0.70
C VAL A 754 17.87 -7.42 -0.43
N ILE A 755 16.70 -7.19 -0.99
CA ILE A 755 15.52 -8.02 -0.83
C ILE A 755 15.48 -9.08 -1.92
N ALA A 756 15.87 -8.73 -3.15
CA ALA A 756 15.99 -9.70 -4.24
C ALA A 756 17.18 -9.40 -5.16
N PHE A 757 17.92 -10.44 -5.53
CA PHE A 757 18.92 -10.46 -6.58
C PHE A 757 18.59 -11.62 -7.53
N LYS A 758 17.91 -11.28 -8.63
CA LYS A 758 17.47 -12.23 -9.65
C LYS A 758 18.33 -12.12 -10.89
N ALA A 759 18.55 -13.24 -11.57
CA ALA A 759 19.33 -13.31 -12.81
C ALA A 759 18.61 -14.21 -13.81
N TYR A 760 18.47 -13.76 -15.05
CA TYR A 760 17.73 -14.45 -16.11
C TYR A 760 18.61 -14.65 -17.34
N GLY A 761 18.37 -15.77 -18.03
CA GLY A 761 18.98 -16.07 -19.32
C GLY A 761 18.38 -15.26 -20.48
N ALA A 762 18.95 -15.47 -21.67
CA ALA A 762 18.50 -14.86 -22.92
C ALA A 762 17.21 -15.50 -23.48
#